data_AF-G9PAB4-F1
#
_entry.id   AF-G9PAB4-F1
#
_cell.length_a   1.000
_cell.length_b   1.000
_cell.length_c   1.000
_cell.angle_alpha   90.00
_cell.angle_beta   90.00
_cell.angle_gamma   90.00
#
_symmetry.space_group_name_H-M   'P 1'
#
loop_
_entity.id
_entity.type
_entity.pdbx_description
1 polymer ?
#
loop_
_entity_poly.entity_id
_entity_poly.type
_entity_poly.pdbx_seq_one_letter_code
_entity_poly.pdbx_strand_id
1 'polypeptide(L)'
;SVAQGIYQQYKADTDLVAEWLAVTAKTHGYAATATPSTANPPAAVGGRLKGKARKMAKNQAGTASKKPTYLIKIKEFEPLAQFVSKVNDVKIPKYFSIALERVIQVRKSFSDRLTSSGVELNAASNDRHSFFVGVLEKVRHHLKPLMGAVSFSVDAKADAKSRGLDDNFFSPLEIKTLWADYASGKLDLAAVSVATNMAFELARNIEEEVDPLFSKLDGGAYVANLYFARICSAFGIDIHEDKQRGDPYNLKAYDLADVCMMNPMTMLISYLQSTQRDEMHLQSYNGSFGWYDEKLGGSGTTNRQKWKQDMTAMLEILPDVSFLAWKLGASSIVDELTRGMAYMMNEPNKTAPLWLCWAFQIYLDILQSLGPECDRGYREFQQESLKIKHSMLEIPVSNKERSRVLSAATRWDKDPIWAARKLVSDAGLFPNEIAPEFKFLRRNPLHCGLLIHNMRSALHSSGGPYLAGPGALVGVTQLYHALRKEKMLADSLVWEDLEDLWKMQGNPSFFVGDLPTNREAYFKNYCLSIGTSVTNWAAERRKGKLKINAANRRNLKFMGYLTLATNHRLEHPGERVPWSSAAVENALNEGILKQYTNSRDHIQPEFKDKVEEARVENARLLPPGLIRKLAQGLQAELPGIRFNLFTMHHEAWRFLERLSEGYAGILGAGVLSNKPDELPFAAGLPLAVAAGQMSPQGDKKTEPSDALLVLAAGVLRKFLQEGQGRAVKEAMTKTLQQRDVEGLKYVSKDPWGVEKL
;
A
#
# COMPACT_ATOMS: atom_id res chain seq x y z
N SER A 1 14.86 14.43 -16.42
CA SER A 1 14.86 14.66 -17.89
C SER A 1 14.79 13.31 -18.62
N VAL A 2 14.30 13.28 -19.86
CA VAL A 2 14.21 12.07 -20.73
C VAL A 2 15.55 11.30 -20.81
N ALA A 3 16.68 12.02 -20.73
CA ALA A 3 18.02 11.45 -20.75
C ALA A 3 18.37 10.57 -19.52
N GLN A 4 17.69 10.76 -18.39
CA GLN A 4 18.09 10.18 -17.10
C GLN A 4 17.36 8.88 -16.73
N GLY A 5 16.08 8.74 -17.10
CA GLY A 5 15.38 7.46 -17.03
C GLY A 5 15.97 6.44 -18.02
N ILE A 6 16.41 6.93 -19.19
CA ILE A 6 17.22 6.15 -20.14
C ILE A 6 18.53 5.70 -19.50
N TYR A 7 19.19 6.57 -18.72
CA TYR A 7 20.45 6.28 -18.03
C TYR A 7 20.29 5.31 -16.84
N GLN A 8 19.18 5.33 -16.10
CA GLN A 8 18.93 4.38 -15.00
C GLN A 8 18.59 2.99 -15.53
N GLN A 9 17.72 2.89 -16.54
CA GLN A 9 17.40 1.63 -17.22
C GLN A 9 18.65 1.03 -17.88
N TYR A 10 19.45 1.89 -18.52
CA TYR A 10 20.79 1.59 -19.01
C TYR A 10 21.69 0.94 -17.96
N LYS A 11 21.71 1.47 -16.73
CA LYS A 11 22.64 1.04 -15.69
C LYS A 11 22.18 -0.28 -15.08
N ALA A 12 20.89 -0.40 -14.78
CA ALA A 12 20.29 -1.63 -14.28
C ALA A 12 20.46 -2.80 -15.25
N ASP A 13 20.24 -2.59 -16.55
CA ASP A 13 20.43 -3.65 -17.55
C ASP A 13 21.91 -4.00 -17.76
N THR A 14 22.80 -3.01 -17.64
CA THR A 14 24.24 -3.23 -17.72
C THR A 14 24.75 -4.04 -16.53
N ASP A 15 24.29 -3.71 -15.32
CA ASP A 15 24.67 -4.39 -14.07
C ASP A 15 24.13 -5.83 -14.06
N LEU A 16 22.93 -6.06 -14.58
CA LEU A 16 22.34 -7.40 -14.73
C LEU A 16 23.12 -8.25 -15.74
N VAL A 17 23.51 -7.68 -16.90
CA VAL A 17 24.35 -8.38 -17.89
C VAL A 17 25.72 -8.72 -17.29
N ALA A 18 26.32 -7.78 -16.54
CA ALA A 18 27.60 -7.98 -15.87
C ALA A 18 27.53 -9.10 -14.83
N GLU A 19 26.58 -9.02 -13.90
CA GLU A 19 26.39 -9.98 -12.81
C GLU A 19 26.18 -11.39 -13.36
N TRP A 20 25.32 -11.53 -14.38
CA TRP A 20 25.07 -12.82 -15.00
C TRP A 20 26.32 -13.41 -15.67
N LEU A 21 27.06 -12.62 -16.46
CA LEU A 21 28.29 -13.08 -17.11
C LEU A 21 29.35 -13.54 -16.10
N ALA A 22 29.58 -12.79 -15.02
CA ALA A 22 30.55 -13.20 -13.99
C ALA A 22 30.12 -14.46 -13.25
N VAL A 23 28.87 -14.51 -12.79
CA VAL A 23 28.38 -15.64 -12.00
C VAL A 23 28.42 -16.90 -12.86
N THR A 24 27.88 -16.85 -14.08
CA THR A 24 27.83 -18.00 -14.99
C THR A 24 29.22 -18.47 -15.43
N ALA A 25 30.12 -17.55 -15.80
CA ALA A 25 31.49 -17.96 -16.18
C ALA A 25 32.24 -18.58 -14.99
N LYS A 26 32.11 -18.00 -13.79
CA LYS A 26 32.75 -18.51 -12.57
C LYS A 26 32.21 -19.89 -12.17
N THR A 27 30.89 -20.11 -12.26
CA THR A 27 30.29 -21.42 -11.97
C THR A 27 30.76 -22.51 -12.92
N HIS A 28 31.22 -22.15 -14.12
CA HIS A 28 31.73 -23.09 -15.12
C HIS A 28 33.26 -23.13 -15.22
N GLY A 29 33.99 -22.57 -14.24
CA GLY A 29 35.44 -22.76 -14.10
C GLY A 29 36.31 -21.64 -14.69
N TYR A 30 35.74 -20.49 -15.04
CA TYR A 30 36.52 -19.34 -15.50
C TYR A 30 37.32 -18.70 -14.35
N ALA A 31 38.66 -18.79 -14.41
CA ALA A 31 39.56 -18.15 -13.46
C ALA A 31 39.76 -16.67 -13.83
N ALA A 32 38.99 -15.77 -13.21
CA ALA A 32 39.17 -14.33 -13.40
C ALA A 32 40.48 -13.84 -12.74
N THR A 33 41.26 -13.01 -13.45
CA THR A 33 42.37 -12.20 -12.90
C THR A 33 41.83 -11.01 -12.09
N ALA A 34 40.97 -11.27 -11.09
CA ALA A 34 40.44 -10.24 -10.22
C ALA A 34 41.35 -10.05 -8.99
N THR A 35 42.08 -8.95 -8.93
CA THR A 35 42.75 -8.50 -7.70
C THR A 35 41.71 -7.95 -6.71
N PRO A 36 41.71 -8.35 -5.42
CA PRO A 36 40.87 -7.72 -4.41
C PRO A 36 41.38 -6.29 -4.16
N SER A 37 40.52 -5.29 -4.37
CA SER A 37 40.80 -3.92 -3.93
C SER A 37 40.20 -3.70 -2.54
N THR A 38 41.06 -3.44 -1.55
CA THR A 38 40.69 -2.87 -0.25
C THR A 38 40.52 -1.37 -0.41
N ALA A 39 39.29 -0.89 -0.57
CA ALA A 39 38.97 0.50 -0.30
C ALA A 39 38.77 0.66 1.22
N ASN A 40 39.66 1.42 1.86
CA ASN A 40 39.52 1.77 3.27
C ASN A 40 38.29 2.68 3.48
N PRO A 41 37.50 2.47 4.54
CA PRO A 41 36.46 3.43 4.94
C PRO A 41 37.10 4.71 5.50
N PRO A 42 36.44 5.88 5.36
CA PRO A 42 36.90 7.11 6.00
C PRO A 42 36.92 6.94 7.53
N ALA A 43 37.98 7.47 8.16
CA ALA A 43 38.27 7.29 9.57
C ALA A 43 37.12 7.77 10.47
N ALA A 44 36.55 6.84 11.25
CA ALA A 44 35.64 7.15 12.34
C ALA A 44 36.46 7.53 13.60
N VAL A 45 36.21 8.73 14.13
CA VAL A 45 36.73 9.18 15.42
C VAL A 45 36.15 8.28 16.53
N GLY A 46 37.03 7.76 17.37
CA GLY A 46 36.74 6.68 18.31
C GLY A 46 35.91 7.09 19.52
N GLY A 47 34.94 6.24 19.87
CA GLY A 47 34.26 6.21 21.16
C GLY A 47 33.79 4.79 21.48
N ARG A 48 34.35 4.16 22.51
CA ARG A 48 34.12 2.75 22.89
C ARG A 48 32.71 2.56 23.47
N LEU A 49 31.82 1.92 22.72
CA LEU A 49 30.46 1.58 23.17
C LEU A 49 30.46 0.43 24.21
N LYS A 50 29.82 0.66 25.36
CA LYS A 50 29.67 -0.31 26.47
C LYS A 50 28.41 -1.18 26.33
N GLY A 51 28.56 -2.47 26.69
CA GLY A 51 27.57 -3.34 27.33
C GLY A 51 26.26 -3.68 26.58
N LYS A 52 25.40 -2.68 26.33
CA LYS A 52 24.05 -2.88 25.77
C LYS A 52 24.03 -2.87 24.23
N ALA A 53 24.87 -2.03 23.60
CA ALA A 53 25.04 -2.02 22.14
C ALA A 53 25.65 -3.33 21.59
N ARG A 54 26.49 -4.02 22.39
CA ARG A 54 27.10 -5.30 22.02
C ARG A 54 26.08 -6.46 21.93
N LYS A 55 24.94 -6.36 22.63
CA LYS A 55 23.88 -7.38 22.60
C LYS A 55 22.92 -7.19 21.42
N MET A 56 22.65 -5.94 21.02
CA MET A 56 21.86 -5.63 19.82
C MET A 56 22.60 -6.01 18.53
N ALA A 57 23.92 -5.79 18.45
CA ALA A 57 24.73 -6.21 17.31
C ALA A 57 24.79 -7.73 17.10
N LYS A 58 24.60 -8.53 18.15
CA LYS A 58 24.62 -10.01 18.04
C LYS A 58 23.28 -10.59 17.55
N ASN A 59 22.18 -9.87 17.70
CA ASN A 59 20.85 -10.29 17.22
C ASN A 59 20.59 -9.90 15.75
N GLN A 60 21.39 -9.02 15.15
CA GLN A 60 21.31 -8.67 13.72
C GLN A 60 22.24 -9.50 12.82
N ALA A 61 23.11 -10.35 13.38
CA ALA A 61 24.04 -11.16 12.60
C ALA A 61 23.47 -12.51 12.10
N GLY A 62 22.17 -12.77 12.32
CA GLY A 62 21.55 -14.08 12.06
C GLY A 62 21.09 -14.36 10.62
N THR A 63 20.83 -13.35 9.78
CA THR A 63 20.19 -13.59 8.46
C THR A 63 20.56 -12.58 7.37
N ALA A 64 21.78 -12.03 7.39
CA ALA A 64 22.31 -11.30 6.24
C ALA A 64 23.23 -12.21 5.41
N SER A 65 22.68 -12.83 4.37
CA SER A 65 23.50 -13.42 3.30
C SER A 65 24.26 -12.28 2.60
N LYS A 66 25.57 -12.21 2.80
CA LYS A 66 26.46 -11.28 2.10
C LYS A 66 26.50 -11.66 0.62
N LYS A 67 25.79 -10.94 -0.26
CA LYS A 67 26.04 -11.02 -1.71
C LYS A 67 27.35 -10.29 -2.04
N PRO A 68 28.32 -10.93 -2.72
CA PRO A 68 29.52 -10.25 -3.19
C PRO A 68 29.20 -9.42 -4.45
N THR A 69 29.46 -8.12 -4.39
CA THR A 69 29.40 -7.21 -5.55
C THR A 69 30.64 -7.45 -6.43
N TYR A 70 30.47 -8.08 -7.59
CA TYR A 70 31.57 -8.26 -8.55
C TYR A 70 31.70 -7.01 -9.42
N LEU A 71 32.80 -6.27 -9.29
CA LEU A 71 33.09 -5.11 -10.14
C LEU A 71 33.87 -5.56 -11.38
N ILE A 72 33.15 -6.05 -12.39
CA ILE A 72 33.73 -6.51 -13.66
C ILE A 72 34.11 -5.30 -14.51
N LYS A 73 35.33 -5.29 -15.07
CA LYS A 73 35.71 -4.23 -16.02
C LYS A 73 35.04 -4.50 -17.37
N ILE A 74 34.62 -3.44 -18.07
CA ILE A 74 33.96 -3.51 -19.39
C ILE A 74 34.72 -4.40 -20.39
N LYS A 75 36.05 -4.36 -20.36
CA LYS A 75 36.93 -5.17 -21.22
C LYS A 75 36.84 -6.68 -20.97
N GLU A 76 36.25 -7.11 -19.86
CA GLU A 76 36.12 -8.52 -19.46
C GLU A 76 34.79 -9.14 -19.94
N PHE A 77 33.83 -8.33 -20.41
CA PHE A 77 32.52 -8.81 -20.85
C PHE A 77 32.64 -9.75 -22.07
N GLU A 78 33.44 -9.36 -23.07
CA GLU A 78 33.66 -10.14 -24.29
C GLU A 78 34.36 -11.48 -24.01
N PRO A 79 35.48 -11.54 -23.25
CA PRO A 79 36.09 -12.80 -22.82
C PRO A 79 35.15 -13.73 -22.04
N LEU A 80 34.34 -13.17 -21.11
CA LEU A 80 33.37 -13.95 -20.33
C LEU A 80 32.28 -14.55 -21.24
N ALA A 81 31.73 -13.76 -22.16
CA ALA A 81 30.74 -14.22 -23.12
C ALA A 81 31.29 -15.29 -24.08
N GLN A 82 32.54 -15.13 -24.53
CA GLN A 82 33.21 -16.10 -25.37
C GLN A 82 33.44 -17.43 -24.64
N PHE A 83 33.81 -17.40 -23.35
CA PHE A 83 33.92 -18.60 -22.53
C PHE A 83 32.57 -19.29 -22.38
N VAL A 84 31.54 -18.55 -21.96
CA VAL A 84 30.17 -19.07 -21.76
C VAL A 84 29.61 -19.67 -23.04
N SER A 85 29.90 -19.09 -24.22
CA SER A 85 29.46 -19.62 -25.51
C SER A 85 29.96 -21.03 -25.85
N LYS A 86 31.05 -21.47 -25.20
CA LYS A 86 31.68 -22.79 -25.42
C LYS A 86 31.27 -23.83 -24.37
N VAL A 87 30.41 -23.47 -23.42
CA VAL A 87 29.94 -24.38 -22.35
C VAL A 87 28.65 -25.07 -22.79
N ASN A 88 28.67 -26.40 -22.88
CA ASN A 88 27.56 -27.20 -23.41
C ASN A 88 26.29 -27.22 -22.53
N ASP A 89 26.40 -26.89 -21.23
CA ASP A 89 25.29 -26.97 -20.25
C ASP A 89 24.65 -25.61 -19.89
N VAL A 90 25.01 -24.51 -20.58
CA VAL A 90 24.47 -23.18 -20.28
C VAL A 90 23.21 -22.91 -21.12
N LYS A 91 22.07 -22.79 -20.45
CA LYS A 91 20.84 -22.22 -21.03
C LYS A 91 20.76 -20.73 -20.67
N ILE A 92 20.68 -19.87 -21.68
CA ILE A 92 20.54 -18.43 -21.45
C ILE A 92 19.11 -18.12 -20.99
N PRO A 93 18.93 -17.52 -19.80
CA PRO A 93 17.62 -17.10 -19.33
C PRO A 93 17.04 -15.99 -20.21
N LYS A 94 15.72 -16.05 -20.47
CA LYS A 94 15.03 -15.04 -21.30
C LYS A 94 15.19 -13.61 -20.76
N TYR A 95 15.25 -13.44 -19.43
CA TYR A 95 15.46 -12.11 -18.82
C TYR A 95 16.80 -11.49 -19.21
N PHE A 96 17.86 -12.31 -19.32
CA PHE A 96 19.19 -11.84 -19.73
C PHE A 96 19.18 -11.44 -21.21
N SER A 97 18.56 -12.26 -22.07
CA SER A 97 18.43 -11.95 -23.50
C SER A 97 17.68 -10.64 -23.73
N ILE A 98 16.60 -10.40 -22.99
CA ILE A 98 15.81 -9.17 -23.06
C ILE A 98 16.62 -7.98 -22.56
N ALA A 99 17.31 -8.11 -21.41
CA ALA A 99 18.14 -7.05 -20.86
C ALA A 99 19.30 -6.68 -21.81
N LEU A 100 19.95 -7.66 -22.44
CA LEU A 100 21.04 -7.46 -23.41
C LEU A 100 20.58 -6.73 -24.68
N GLU A 101 19.44 -7.11 -25.25
CA GLU A 101 18.88 -6.43 -26.43
C GLU A 101 18.41 -5.01 -26.08
N ARG A 102 17.71 -4.86 -24.95
CA ARG A 102 17.23 -3.56 -24.47
C ARG A 102 18.38 -2.59 -24.22
N VAL A 103 19.45 -3.02 -23.55
CA VAL A 103 20.60 -2.14 -23.28
C VAL A 103 21.34 -1.74 -24.56
N ILE A 104 21.45 -2.62 -25.57
CA ILE A 104 22.06 -2.30 -26.87
C ILE A 104 21.21 -1.27 -27.62
N GLN A 105 19.90 -1.50 -27.73
CA GLN A 105 18.97 -0.62 -28.43
C GLN A 105 18.89 0.76 -27.78
N VAL A 106 18.77 0.80 -26.45
CA VAL A 106 18.71 2.03 -25.66
C VAL A 106 20.02 2.81 -25.83
N ARG A 107 21.18 2.17 -25.72
CA ARG A 107 22.49 2.84 -25.88
C ARG A 107 22.71 3.40 -27.30
N LYS A 108 22.27 2.70 -28.35
CA LYS A 108 22.34 3.21 -29.73
C LYS A 108 21.47 4.45 -29.91
N SER A 109 20.20 4.36 -29.52
CA SER A 109 19.25 5.46 -29.67
C SER A 109 19.61 6.70 -28.83
N PHE A 110 20.35 6.53 -27.73
CA PHE A 110 20.77 7.63 -26.87
C PHE A 110 21.78 8.57 -27.55
N SER A 111 22.77 8.02 -28.27
CA SER A 111 23.74 8.85 -29.01
C SER A 111 23.06 9.60 -30.15
N ASP A 112 22.24 8.88 -30.93
CA ASP A 112 21.51 9.44 -32.07
C ASP A 112 20.56 10.58 -31.65
N ARG A 113 19.89 10.44 -30.50
CA ARG A 113 18.95 11.47 -29.96
C ARG A 113 19.66 12.70 -29.39
N LEU A 114 20.87 12.56 -28.85
CA LEU A 114 21.64 13.69 -28.33
C LEU A 114 22.23 14.53 -29.45
N THR A 115 22.78 13.90 -30.50
CA THR A 115 23.28 14.59 -31.69
C THR A 115 22.14 15.28 -32.46
N SER A 116 20.96 14.65 -32.54
CA SER A 116 19.76 15.24 -33.17
C SER A 116 19.14 16.39 -32.38
N SER A 117 19.50 16.56 -31.11
CA SER A 117 19.02 17.64 -30.22
C SER A 117 20.01 18.80 -30.09
N GLY A 118 21.06 18.84 -30.93
CA GLY A 118 22.04 19.93 -30.95
C GLY A 118 22.99 19.99 -29.76
N VAL A 119 23.08 18.92 -28.95
CA VAL A 119 24.01 18.83 -27.82
C VAL A 119 25.35 18.30 -28.33
N GLU A 120 26.38 19.14 -28.38
CA GLU A 120 27.75 18.69 -28.64
C GLU A 120 28.25 17.82 -27.48
N LEU A 121 28.34 16.51 -27.72
CA LEU A 121 28.99 15.59 -26.80
C LEU A 121 30.50 15.72 -26.92
N ASN A 122 31.20 15.80 -25.79
CA ASN A 122 32.65 15.69 -25.76
C ASN A 122 33.10 14.41 -26.50
N ALA A 123 33.98 14.55 -27.50
CA ALA A 123 34.47 13.44 -28.34
C ALA A 123 34.94 12.23 -27.53
N ALA A 124 35.65 12.47 -26.41
CA ALA A 124 36.13 11.41 -25.53
C ALA A 124 35.03 10.65 -24.76
N SER A 125 33.84 11.24 -24.60
CA SER A 125 32.66 10.60 -24.01
C SER A 125 31.88 9.80 -25.04
N ASN A 126 31.78 10.31 -26.27
CA ASN A 126 31.13 9.63 -27.39
C ASN A 126 31.92 8.37 -27.82
N ASP A 127 33.25 8.46 -27.83
CA ASP A 127 34.13 7.31 -28.13
C ASP A 127 34.02 6.20 -27.07
N ARG A 128 33.92 6.57 -25.79
CA ARG A 128 33.70 5.61 -24.69
C ARG A 128 32.34 4.93 -24.77
N HIS A 129 31.30 5.68 -25.20
CA HIS A 129 29.95 5.16 -25.37
C HIS A 129 29.86 4.19 -26.57
N SER A 130 30.41 4.58 -27.71
CA SER A 130 30.50 3.74 -28.92
C SER A 130 31.33 2.47 -28.68
N PHE A 131 32.46 2.59 -27.95
CA PHE A 131 33.27 1.44 -27.55
C PHE A 131 32.47 0.45 -26.69
N PHE A 132 31.68 0.94 -25.73
CA PHE A 132 30.86 0.08 -24.87
C PHE A 132 29.75 -0.64 -25.63
N VAL A 133 29.05 0.07 -26.52
CA VAL A 133 28.02 -0.54 -27.39
C VAL A 133 28.65 -1.66 -28.22
N GLY A 134 29.81 -1.43 -28.81
CA GLY A 134 30.55 -2.45 -29.54
C GLY A 134 30.88 -3.69 -28.69
N VAL A 135 31.24 -3.52 -27.42
CA VAL A 135 31.48 -4.66 -26.50
C VAL A 135 30.21 -5.47 -26.26
N LEU A 136 29.06 -4.83 -26.00
CA LEU A 136 27.79 -5.53 -25.80
C LEU A 136 27.29 -6.24 -27.06
N GLU A 137 27.52 -5.66 -28.24
CA GLU A 137 27.19 -6.30 -29.51
C GLU A 137 28.02 -7.57 -29.75
N LYS A 138 29.29 -7.57 -29.33
CA LYS A 138 30.13 -8.77 -29.36
C LYS A 138 29.68 -9.82 -28.35
N VAL A 139 29.26 -9.42 -27.14
CA VAL A 139 28.63 -10.31 -26.16
C VAL A 139 27.40 -10.99 -26.77
N ARG A 140 26.51 -10.19 -27.39
CA ARG A 140 25.35 -10.69 -28.13
C ARG A 140 25.75 -11.66 -29.23
N HIS A 141 26.78 -11.33 -30.02
CA HIS A 141 27.25 -12.18 -31.12
C HIS A 141 27.72 -13.56 -30.63
N HIS A 142 28.52 -13.62 -29.56
CA HIS A 142 29.00 -14.88 -28.99
C HIS A 142 27.89 -15.73 -28.38
N LEU A 143 26.90 -15.09 -27.76
CA LEU A 143 25.80 -15.78 -27.06
C LEU A 143 24.60 -16.09 -27.96
N LYS A 144 24.54 -15.52 -29.17
CA LYS A 144 23.47 -15.71 -30.15
C LYS A 144 23.12 -17.18 -30.44
N PRO A 145 24.07 -18.13 -30.56
CA PRO A 145 23.75 -19.55 -30.77
C PRO A 145 22.99 -20.20 -29.60
N LEU A 146 23.10 -19.63 -28.40
CA LEU A 146 22.48 -20.11 -27.16
C LEU A 146 21.20 -19.34 -26.80
N MET A 147 20.90 -18.25 -27.51
CA MET A 147 19.67 -17.47 -27.37
C MET A 147 18.61 -18.04 -28.32
N GLY A 148 17.54 -18.64 -27.79
CA GLY A 148 16.39 -19.06 -28.60
C GLY A 148 15.83 -17.88 -29.40
N ALA A 149 15.40 -18.11 -30.64
CA ALA A 149 15.03 -17.06 -31.61
C ALA A 149 14.03 -16.03 -31.03
N VAL A 150 14.52 -14.83 -30.71
CA VAL A 150 13.68 -13.66 -30.40
C VAL A 150 13.57 -12.84 -31.69
N SER A 151 12.43 -12.90 -32.38
CA SER A 151 12.14 -12.07 -33.55
C SER A 151 11.47 -10.76 -33.12
N PHE A 152 12.17 -9.64 -33.24
CA PHE A 152 11.55 -8.31 -33.35
C PHE A 152 11.75 -7.83 -34.79
N SER A 153 10.65 -7.71 -35.56
CA SER A 153 10.72 -7.15 -36.91
C SER A 153 10.81 -5.63 -36.84
N VAL A 154 11.92 -5.10 -37.36
CA VAL A 154 12.15 -3.67 -37.54
C VAL A 154 11.62 -3.30 -38.92
N ASP A 155 10.33 -3.00 -39.05
CA ASP A 155 9.78 -2.26 -40.19
C ASP A 155 8.37 -1.74 -39.85
N ALA A 156 8.33 -0.59 -39.17
CA ALA A 156 7.15 0.25 -39.04
C ALA A 156 7.58 1.72 -38.93
N LYS A 157 8.34 2.19 -39.94
CA LYS A 157 8.59 3.61 -40.15
C LYS A 157 7.46 4.20 -41.00
N ALA A 158 6.34 4.55 -40.39
CA ALA A 158 5.37 5.49 -40.99
C ALA A 158 4.44 6.16 -39.96
N ASP A 159 3.99 5.49 -38.90
CA ASP A 159 2.93 6.04 -38.02
C ASP A 159 3.42 6.55 -36.65
N ALA A 160 4.74 6.65 -36.43
CA ALA A 160 5.32 6.99 -35.12
C ALA A 160 5.42 8.50 -34.83
N LYS A 161 5.08 9.39 -35.77
CA LYS A 161 5.27 10.84 -35.58
C LYS A 161 4.24 11.51 -34.67
N SER A 162 3.10 10.87 -34.36
CA SER A 162 2.09 11.41 -33.44
C SER A 162 2.01 10.70 -32.08
N ARG A 163 2.73 9.58 -31.88
CA ARG A 163 2.73 8.82 -30.61
C ARG A 163 3.98 9.02 -29.74
N GLY A 164 4.96 9.78 -30.21
CA GLY A 164 6.25 9.95 -29.53
C GLY A 164 6.26 10.88 -28.31
N LEU A 165 5.13 11.50 -27.96
CA LEU A 165 5.00 12.43 -26.82
C LEU A 165 4.37 11.80 -25.57
N ASP A 166 3.77 10.60 -25.69
CA ASP A 166 2.93 10.03 -24.63
C ASP A 166 3.66 9.00 -23.74
N ASP A 167 4.80 8.47 -24.17
CA ASP A 167 5.57 7.44 -23.45
C ASP A 167 6.57 8.04 -22.43
N ASN A 168 6.12 8.99 -21.61
CA ASN A 168 6.93 9.53 -20.53
C ASN A 168 6.89 8.63 -19.27
N PHE A 169 8.05 8.48 -18.64
CA PHE A 169 8.36 7.59 -17.50
C PHE A 169 7.45 7.75 -16.27
N PHE A 170 6.81 8.92 -16.13
CA PHE A 170 5.64 9.17 -15.31
C PHE A 170 4.58 9.78 -16.21
N SER A 171 3.72 8.98 -16.83
CA SER A 171 2.61 9.58 -17.56
C SER A 171 1.60 10.09 -16.52
N PRO A 172 1.32 11.41 -16.44
CA PRO A 172 0.16 11.90 -15.69
C PRO A 172 -1.12 11.19 -16.16
N LEU A 173 -1.10 10.70 -17.41
CA LEU A 173 -2.12 9.85 -18.01
C LEU A 173 -2.47 8.62 -17.16
N GLU A 174 -1.48 7.92 -16.58
CA GLU A 174 -1.76 6.73 -15.78
C GLU A 174 -2.57 7.09 -14.52
N ILE A 175 -2.13 8.11 -13.77
CA ILE A 175 -2.86 8.59 -12.59
C ILE A 175 -4.24 9.12 -13.01
N LYS A 176 -4.33 9.91 -14.09
CA LYS A 176 -5.60 10.38 -14.64
C LYS A 176 -6.56 9.23 -14.94
N THR A 177 -6.07 8.11 -15.49
CA THR A 177 -6.93 6.94 -15.73
C THR A 177 -7.37 6.23 -14.45
N LEU A 178 -6.53 6.17 -13.40
CA LEU A 178 -6.96 5.64 -12.09
C LEU A 178 -8.10 6.47 -11.50
N TRP A 179 -8.00 7.80 -11.58
CA TRP A 179 -9.04 8.70 -11.09
C TRP A 179 -10.30 8.69 -11.97
N ALA A 180 -10.18 8.46 -13.28
CA ALA A 180 -11.33 8.18 -14.15
C ALA A 180 -12.01 6.84 -13.82
N ASP A 181 -11.25 5.81 -13.48
CA ASP A 181 -11.78 4.53 -13.01
C ASP A 181 -12.46 4.68 -11.63
N TYR A 182 -11.96 5.54 -10.75
CA TYR A 182 -12.69 5.92 -9.52
C TYR A 182 -13.98 6.69 -9.81
N ALA A 183 -13.92 7.70 -10.68
CA ALA A 183 -15.08 8.50 -11.06
C ALA A 183 -16.20 7.62 -11.63
N SER A 184 -15.85 6.64 -12.46
CA SER A 184 -16.77 5.63 -13.00
C SER A 184 -17.17 4.50 -12.04
N GLY A 185 -16.63 4.48 -10.82
CA GLY A 185 -16.97 3.49 -9.78
C GLY A 185 -16.29 2.13 -9.93
N LYS A 186 -15.29 1.98 -10.82
CA LYS A 186 -14.54 0.73 -11.02
C LYS A 186 -13.48 0.50 -9.95
N LEU A 187 -12.88 1.57 -9.42
CA LEU A 187 -11.89 1.52 -8.35
C LEU A 187 -12.39 2.27 -7.11
N ASP A 188 -12.03 1.78 -5.93
CA ASP A 188 -12.30 2.40 -4.64
C ASP A 188 -11.36 3.60 -4.39
N LEU A 189 -11.88 4.62 -3.69
CA LEU A 189 -11.14 5.83 -3.37
C LEU A 189 -9.82 5.55 -2.63
N ALA A 190 -9.83 4.64 -1.65
CA ALA A 190 -8.62 4.33 -0.90
C ALA A 190 -7.54 3.71 -1.78
N ALA A 191 -7.93 2.83 -2.72
CA ALA A 191 -7.00 2.17 -3.63
C ALA A 191 -6.30 3.18 -4.57
N VAL A 192 -7.07 4.09 -5.19
CA VAL A 192 -6.49 5.10 -6.10
C VAL A 192 -5.68 6.15 -5.34
N SER A 193 -6.10 6.52 -4.13
CA SER A 193 -5.39 7.49 -3.29
C SER A 193 -4.05 6.95 -2.81
N VAL A 194 -4.00 5.70 -2.34
CA VAL A 194 -2.74 5.06 -1.93
C VAL A 194 -1.80 4.93 -3.12
N ALA A 195 -2.29 4.44 -4.27
CA ALA A 195 -1.48 4.32 -5.48
C ALA A 195 -0.89 5.67 -5.93
N THR A 196 -1.70 6.73 -5.90
CA THR A 196 -1.27 8.10 -6.23
C THR A 196 -0.20 8.60 -5.25
N ASN A 197 -0.40 8.44 -3.94
CA ASN A 197 0.58 8.85 -2.94
C ASN A 197 1.90 8.05 -3.05
N MET A 198 1.83 6.76 -3.39
CA MET A 198 3.02 5.95 -3.64
C MET A 198 3.74 6.36 -4.92
N ALA A 199 3.02 6.85 -5.93
CA ALA A 199 3.62 7.44 -7.12
C ALA A 199 4.39 8.72 -6.79
N PHE A 200 3.88 9.56 -5.89
CA PHE A 200 4.60 10.75 -5.38
C PHE A 200 5.89 10.36 -4.67
N GLU A 201 5.86 9.33 -3.84
CA GLU A 201 7.06 8.86 -3.15
C GLU A 201 8.11 8.30 -4.14
N LEU A 202 7.67 7.57 -5.17
CA LEU A 202 8.54 7.10 -6.23
C LEU A 202 9.18 8.27 -7.01
N ALA A 203 8.39 9.29 -7.33
CA ALA A 203 8.89 10.51 -7.99
C ALA A 203 9.93 11.24 -7.15
N ARG A 204 9.72 11.33 -5.82
CA ARG A 204 10.72 11.86 -4.89
C ARG A 204 12.02 11.08 -4.95
N ASN A 205 11.97 9.75 -4.84
CA ASN A 205 13.19 8.92 -4.85
C ASN A 205 13.95 9.08 -6.18
N ILE A 206 13.22 9.18 -7.30
CA ILE A 206 13.84 9.46 -8.60
C ILE A 206 14.47 10.85 -8.59
N GLU A 207 13.81 11.88 -8.06
CA GLU A 207 14.43 13.21 -7.95
C GLU A 207 15.71 13.19 -7.11
N GLU A 208 15.71 12.50 -5.97
CA GLU A 208 16.89 12.33 -5.11
C GLU A 208 18.06 11.64 -5.84
N GLU A 209 17.77 10.64 -6.69
CA GLU A 209 18.80 9.98 -7.50
C GLU A 209 19.40 10.89 -8.59
N VAL A 210 18.62 11.86 -9.06
CA VAL A 210 19.02 12.79 -10.13
C VAL A 210 19.59 14.10 -9.61
N ASP A 211 19.35 14.42 -8.34
CA ASP A 211 19.79 15.64 -7.66
C ASP A 211 21.28 15.97 -7.86
N PRO A 212 22.23 15.01 -7.85
CA PRO A 212 23.65 15.32 -8.10
C PRO A 212 23.93 15.85 -9.52
N LEU A 213 23.07 15.58 -10.51
CA LEU A 213 23.19 16.18 -11.83
C LEU A 213 22.59 17.59 -11.86
N PHE A 214 21.43 17.79 -11.22
CA PHE A 214 20.77 19.09 -11.17
C PHE A 214 21.54 20.10 -10.33
N SER A 215 22.15 19.67 -9.23
CA SER A 215 22.99 20.52 -8.38
C SER A 215 24.20 21.11 -9.12
N LYS A 216 24.64 20.52 -10.25
CA LYS A 216 25.68 21.10 -11.12
C LYS A 216 25.18 22.21 -12.04
N LEU A 217 23.86 22.34 -12.18
CA LEU A 217 23.15 23.27 -13.04
C LEU A 217 22.23 24.17 -12.20
N ASP A 218 22.66 24.57 -11.00
CA ASP A 218 21.91 25.44 -10.08
C ASP A 218 20.54 24.89 -9.61
N GLY A 219 20.36 23.57 -9.65
CA GLY A 219 19.21 22.86 -9.08
C GLY A 219 18.09 22.54 -10.08
N GLY A 220 17.17 21.65 -9.65
CA GLY A 220 16.12 21.10 -10.52
C GLY A 220 15.16 22.17 -11.05
N ALA A 221 14.82 23.15 -10.22
CA ALA A 221 13.94 24.26 -10.60
C ALA A 221 14.55 25.14 -11.70
N TYR A 222 15.86 25.37 -11.67
CA TYR A 222 16.55 26.12 -12.74
C TYR A 222 16.50 25.36 -14.07
N VAL A 223 16.82 24.06 -14.03
CA VAL A 223 16.75 23.18 -15.21
C VAL A 223 15.34 23.15 -15.81
N ALA A 224 14.30 23.08 -14.98
CA ALA A 224 12.91 23.11 -15.45
C ALA A 224 12.53 24.45 -16.10
N ASN A 225 12.92 25.58 -15.49
CA ASN A 225 12.70 26.91 -16.06
C ASN A 225 13.40 27.07 -17.42
N LEU A 226 14.66 26.63 -17.53
CA LEU A 226 15.38 26.65 -18.80
C LEU A 226 14.68 25.80 -19.86
N TYR A 227 14.26 24.59 -19.50
CA TYR A 227 13.55 23.70 -20.41
C TYR A 227 12.23 24.33 -20.89
N PHE A 228 11.45 24.92 -19.97
CA PHE A 228 10.21 25.62 -20.28
C PHE A 228 10.42 26.80 -21.23
N ALA A 229 11.42 27.65 -20.97
CA ALA A 229 11.72 28.77 -21.86
C ALA A 229 12.11 28.30 -23.28
N ARG A 230 12.91 27.23 -23.37
CA ARG A 230 13.36 26.66 -24.64
C ARG A 230 12.23 26.00 -25.41
N ILE A 231 11.37 25.23 -24.75
CA ILE A 231 10.23 24.60 -25.43
C ILE A 231 9.24 25.67 -25.91
N CYS A 232 8.94 26.70 -25.11
CA CYS A 232 8.08 27.81 -25.56
C CYS A 232 8.65 28.50 -26.80
N SER A 233 9.95 28.81 -26.80
CA SER A 233 10.62 29.41 -27.96
C SER A 233 10.56 28.50 -29.19
N ALA A 234 10.70 27.18 -29.03
CA ALA A 234 10.58 26.22 -30.14
C ALA A 234 9.16 26.18 -30.75
N PHE A 235 8.13 26.50 -29.96
CA PHE A 235 6.75 26.66 -30.41
C PHE A 235 6.41 28.10 -30.83
N GLY A 236 7.40 28.99 -30.91
CA GLY A 236 7.21 30.38 -31.32
C GLY A 236 6.52 31.26 -30.27
N ILE A 237 6.57 30.88 -28.99
CA ILE A 237 5.99 31.63 -27.88
C ILE A 237 7.11 32.24 -27.04
N ASP A 238 7.18 33.57 -27.00
CA ASP A 238 8.01 34.28 -26.02
C ASP A 238 7.28 34.34 -24.67
N ILE A 239 7.96 33.91 -23.60
CA ILE A 239 7.38 33.79 -22.26
C ILE A 239 7.19 35.13 -21.54
N HIS A 240 7.71 36.22 -22.10
CA HIS A 240 7.65 37.58 -21.55
C HIS A 240 6.84 38.53 -22.42
N GLU A 241 6.73 38.27 -23.73
CA GLU A 241 5.86 39.01 -24.65
C GLU A 241 4.38 38.94 -24.20
N ASP A 242 3.62 40.01 -24.37
CA ASP A 242 2.18 40.11 -23.99
C ASP A 242 1.83 39.77 -22.52
N LYS A 243 2.82 39.61 -21.64
CA LYS A 243 2.63 39.30 -20.23
C LYS A 243 1.88 40.43 -19.53
N GLN A 244 0.68 40.15 -18.99
CA GLN A 244 -0.06 41.15 -18.22
C GLN A 244 0.54 41.35 -16.83
N ARG A 245 0.28 42.53 -16.23
CA ARG A 245 0.73 42.84 -14.87
C ARG A 245 0.14 41.83 -13.89
N GLY A 246 1.01 41.12 -13.17
CA GLY A 246 0.62 40.10 -12.18
C GLY A 246 0.62 38.67 -12.71
N ASP A 247 0.63 38.46 -14.03
CA ASP A 247 0.84 37.12 -14.59
C ASP A 247 2.32 36.70 -14.36
N PRO A 248 2.63 35.40 -14.24
CA PRO A 248 4.02 34.96 -14.08
C PRO A 248 4.79 34.91 -15.40
N TYR A 249 4.10 34.63 -16.50
CA TYR A 249 4.63 34.51 -17.87
C TYR A 249 3.48 34.78 -18.87
N ASN A 250 3.78 34.81 -20.17
CA ASN A 250 2.79 34.91 -21.24
C ASN A 250 1.79 33.74 -21.21
N LEU A 251 0.52 33.96 -20.84
CA LEU A 251 -0.46 32.88 -20.69
C LEU A 251 -0.78 32.12 -22.00
N LYS A 252 -0.31 32.56 -23.18
CA LYS A 252 -0.29 31.72 -24.38
C LYS A 252 0.51 30.43 -24.16
N ALA A 253 1.53 30.47 -23.29
CA ALA A 253 2.35 29.34 -22.91
C ALA A 253 1.72 28.42 -21.85
N TYR A 254 0.48 28.67 -21.39
CA TYR A 254 -0.13 27.95 -20.27
C TYR A 254 -0.12 26.42 -20.45
N ASP A 255 -0.51 25.90 -21.62
CA ASP A 255 -0.56 24.45 -21.84
C ASP A 255 0.86 23.82 -21.87
N LEU A 256 1.89 24.58 -22.31
CA LEU A 256 3.29 24.14 -22.22
C LEU A 256 3.81 24.21 -20.78
N ALA A 257 3.35 25.21 -20.02
CA ALA A 257 3.69 25.38 -18.61
C ALA A 257 3.10 24.25 -17.76
N ASP A 258 1.90 23.79 -18.07
CA ASP A 258 1.25 22.62 -17.46
C ASP A 258 2.10 21.35 -17.65
N VAL A 259 2.47 21.04 -18.89
CA VAL A 259 3.32 19.88 -19.23
C VAL A 259 4.69 19.94 -18.54
N CYS A 260 5.23 21.15 -18.36
CA CYS A 260 6.51 21.37 -17.69
C CYS A 260 6.39 21.52 -16.17
N MET A 261 5.19 21.39 -15.58
CA MET A 261 4.91 21.59 -14.15
C MET A 261 5.21 23.02 -13.65
N MET A 262 5.30 23.99 -14.57
CA MET A 262 5.63 25.37 -14.28
C MET A 262 4.50 26.12 -13.58
N ASN A 263 3.24 25.71 -13.80
CA ASN A 263 2.07 26.28 -13.14
C ASN A 263 2.17 26.13 -11.61
N PRO A 264 2.20 24.90 -11.06
CA PRO A 264 2.33 24.70 -9.62
C PRO A 264 3.68 25.17 -9.08
N MET A 265 4.77 25.05 -9.86
CA MET A 265 6.09 25.53 -9.43
C MET A 265 6.08 27.03 -9.13
N THR A 266 5.54 27.83 -10.05
CA THR A 266 5.45 29.28 -9.89
C THR A 266 4.62 29.64 -8.67
N MET A 267 3.44 29.01 -8.50
CA MET A 267 2.53 29.29 -7.38
C MET A 267 3.15 28.90 -6.04
N LEU A 268 3.82 27.74 -5.96
CA LEU A 268 4.50 27.26 -4.77
C LEU A 268 5.66 28.20 -4.39
N ILE A 269 6.49 28.60 -5.35
CA ILE A 269 7.59 29.55 -5.10
C ILE A 269 7.04 30.89 -4.61
N SER A 270 6.00 31.43 -5.26
CA SER A 270 5.37 32.68 -4.84
C SER A 270 4.81 32.59 -3.42
N TYR A 271 4.13 31.50 -3.07
CA TYR A 271 3.61 31.28 -1.71
C TYR A 271 4.71 31.23 -0.64
N LEU A 272 5.82 30.55 -0.93
CA LEU A 272 6.97 30.45 -0.03
C LEU A 272 7.71 31.78 0.13
N GLN A 273 7.66 32.66 -0.87
CA GLN A 273 8.26 34.00 -0.83
C GLN A 273 7.35 35.04 -0.17
N SER A 274 6.03 34.91 -0.31
CA SER A 274 5.07 35.89 0.21
C SER A 274 4.80 35.77 1.71
N THR A 275 5.12 34.62 2.30
CA THR A 275 4.71 34.30 3.66
C THR A 275 5.90 34.33 4.62
N GLN A 276 5.83 35.14 5.69
CA GLN A 276 6.80 35.01 6.78
C GLN A 276 6.65 33.60 7.38
N ARG A 277 7.72 32.80 7.30
CA ARG A 277 7.68 31.34 7.47
C ARG A 277 7.15 30.88 8.82
N ASP A 278 7.29 31.71 9.85
CA ASP A 278 6.83 31.43 11.20
C ASP A 278 5.29 31.47 11.34
N GLU A 279 4.55 32.09 10.42
CA GLU A 279 3.08 32.21 10.48
C GLU A 279 2.35 31.40 9.39
N MET A 280 3.08 30.72 8.49
CA MET A 280 2.53 30.00 7.32
C MET A 280 1.41 29.01 7.65
N HIS A 281 1.42 28.45 8.86
CA HIS A 281 0.55 27.35 9.26
C HIS A 281 -0.81 27.80 9.81
N LEU A 282 -0.97 29.07 10.22
CA LEU A 282 -2.25 29.60 10.72
C LEU A 282 -2.94 30.53 9.72
N GLN A 283 -2.25 30.94 8.66
CA GLN A 283 -2.84 31.77 7.62
C GLN A 283 -3.96 31.05 6.86
N SER A 284 -4.94 31.83 6.42
CA SER A 284 -5.99 31.41 5.50
C SER A 284 -5.91 32.27 4.25
N TYR A 285 -6.20 31.66 3.10
CA TYR A 285 -6.49 32.43 1.91
C TYR A 285 -7.77 33.25 2.14
N ASN A 286 -7.72 34.54 1.77
CA ASN A 286 -8.76 35.52 2.03
C ASN A 286 -9.63 35.85 0.80
N GLY A 287 -9.52 35.06 -0.28
CA GLY A 287 -10.31 35.29 -1.50
C GLY A 287 -9.88 36.50 -2.34
N SER A 288 -8.71 37.11 -2.08
CA SER A 288 -8.19 38.29 -2.79
C SER A 288 -8.13 38.17 -4.32
N PHE A 289 -8.12 36.95 -4.86
CA PHE A 289 -8.14 36.63 -6.30
C PHE A 289 -9.38 35.83 -6.73
N GLY A 290 -10.39 35.74 -5.85
CA GLY A 290 -11.57 34.89 -5.99
C GLY A 290 -11.37 33.47 -5.44
N TRP A 291 -12.43 32.69 -5.38
CA TRP A 291 -12.42 31.32 -4.88
C TRP A 291 -12.42 30.30 -6.02
N TYR A 292 -11.95 29.08 -5.75
CA TYR A 292 -12.05 27.98 -6.72
C TYR A 292 -13.52 27.66 -7.04
N ASP A 293 -13.82 27.46 -8.32
CA ASP A 293 -15.18 27.21 -8.83
C ASP A 293 -15.36 25.73 -9.17
N GLU A 294 -16.00 25.00 -8.25
CA GLU A 294 -16.31 23.58 -8.37
C GLU A 294 -17.17 23.26 -9.61
N LYS A 295 -18.03 24.19 -10.06
CA LYS A 295 -18.88 23.98 -11.23
C LYS A 295 -18.09 24.13 -12.53
N LEU A 296 -17.16 25.07 -12.56
CA LEU A 296 -16.30 25.26 -13.72
C LEU A 296 -15.33 24.09 -13.88
N GLY A 297 -14.72 23.63 -12.78
CA GLY A 297 -13.78 22.52 -12.78
C GLY A 297 -12.69 22.70 -13.84
N GLY A 298 -12.38 21.63 -14.58
CA GLY A 298 -11.47 21.67 -15.74
C GLY A 298 -12.03 22.27 -17.03
N SER A 299 -13.25 22.82 -17.03
CA SER A 299 -13.95 23.27 -18.26
C SER A 299 -13.54 24.68 -18.75
N GLY A 300 -12.41 25.20 -18.29
CA GLY A 300 -11.92 26.52 -18.67
C GLY A 300 -11.62 26.61 -20.17
N THR A 301 -12.31 27.52 -20.87
CA THR A 301 -12.18 27.69 -22.33
C THR A 301 -11.00 28.57 -22.75
N THR A 302 -10.52 29.43 -21.85
CA THR A 302 -9.40 30.33 -22.10
C THR A 302 -8.25 30.06 -21.14
N ASN A 303 -7.00 30.27 -21.58
CA ASN A 303 -5.82 30.08 -20.72
C ASN A 303 -5.86 30.92 -19.44
N ARG A 304 -6.49 32.11 -19.49
CA ARG A 304 -6.71 32.94 -18.29
C ARG A 304 -7.70 32.32 -17.31
N GLN A 305 -8.78 31.72 -17.80
CA GLN A 305 -9.71 30.98 -16.94
C GLN A 305 -9.05 29.75 -16.31
N LYS A 306 -8.30 28.98 -17.11
CA LYS A 306 -7.56 27.81 -16.61
C LYS A 306 -6.53 28.21 -15.53
N TRP A 307 -5.68 29.20 -15.81
CA TRP A 307 -4.75 29.77 -14.85
C TRP A 307 -5.43 30.23 -13.55
N LYS A 308 -6.57 30.93 -13.66
CA LYS A 308 -7.31 31.38 -12.48
C LYS A 308 -7.83 30.22 -11.64
N GLN A 309 -8.32 29.14 -12.26
CA GLN A 309 -8.75 27.94 -11.54
C GLN A 309 -7.59 27.26 -10.81
N ASP A 310 -6.46 27.05 -11.49
CA ASP A 310 -5.25 26.48 -10.86
C ASP A 310 -4.77 27.34 -9.69
N MET A 311 -4.70 28.65 -9.91
CA MET A 311 -4.19 29.61 -8.93
C MET A 311 -5.06 29.66 -7.68
N THR A 312 -6.39 29.73 -7.84
CA THR A 312 -7.31 29.77 -6.71
C THR A 312 -7.31 28.45 -5.93
N ALA A 313 -7.23 27.30 -6.62
CA ALA A 313 -7.09 26.00 -5.97
C ALA A 313 -5.76 25.89 -5.17
N MET A 314 -4.64 26.32 -5.76
CA MET A 314 -3.33 26.33 -5.09
C MET A 314 -3.30 27.26 -3.88
N LEU A 315 -3.84 28.47 -4.01
CA LEU A 315 -3.93 29.43 -2.90
C LEU A 315 -4.76 28.90 -1.73
N GLU A 316 -5.79 28.10 -2.00
CA GLU A 316 -6.60 27.49 -0.96
C GLU A 316 -5.93 26.28 -0.28
N ILE A 317 -5.23 25.41 -1.04
CA ILE A 317 -4.69 24.15 -0.51
C ILE A 317 -3.36 24.35 0.22
N LEU A 318 -2.49 25.25 -0.25
CA LEU A 318 -1.15 25.43 0.31
C LEU A 318 -1.16 25.78 1.81
N PRO A 319 -2.00 26.72 2.31
CA PRO A 319 -2.09 26.99 3.74
C PRO A 319 -2.62 25.81 4.56
N ASP A 320 -3.49 24.98 3.98
CA ASP A 320 -4.02 23.79 4.67
C ASP A 320 -2.94 22.71 4.82
N VAL A 321 -2.15 22.46 3.77
CA VAL A 321 -1.02 21.52 3.82
C VAL A 321 0.07 22.04 4.77
N SER A 322 0.31 23.35 4.82
CA SER A 322 1.20 23.98 5.81
C SER A 322 0.73 23.74 7.25
N PHE A 323 -0.58 23.82 7.52
CA PHE A 323 -1.14 23.49 8.84
C PHE A 323 -0.87 22.02 9.22
N LEU A 324 -1.09 21.09 8.30
CA LEU A 324 -0.82 19.66 8.53
C LEU A 324 0.68 19.39 8.74
N ALA A 325 1.54 20.06 7.98
CA ALA A 325 2.99 19.99 8.13
C ALA A 325 3.46 20.51 9.51
N TRP A 326 2.79 21.51 10.05
CA TRP A 326 3.04 21.98 11.42
C TRP A 326 2.50 21.02 12.49
N LYS A 327 1.34 20.40 12.26
CA LYS A 327 0.71 19.44 13.18
C LYS A 327 1.01 17.98 12.87
N LEU A 328 2.19 17.68 12.32
CA LEU A 328 2.58 16.31 11.94
C LEU A 328 2.40 15.28 13.05
N GLY A 329 2.81 15.62 14.28
CA GLY A 329 2.69 14.72 15.45
C GLY A 329 1.26 14.47 15.90
N ALA A 330 0.30 15.25 15.39
CA ALA A 330 -1.11 15.10 15.66
C ALA A 330 -1.91 14.58 14.46
N SER A 331 -1.30 14.29 13.31
CA SER A 331 -2.04 13.70 12.21
C SER A 331 -2.10 12.17 12.32
N SER A 332 -3.23 11.56 11.97
CA SER A 332 -3.35 10.08 11.92
C SER A 332 -2.65 9.46 10.70
N ILE A 333 -2.44 10.27 9.66
CA ILE A 333 -1.71 9.93 8.44
C ILE A 333 -0.81 11.10 8.07
N VAL A 334 0.31 10.82 7.44
CA VAL A 334 1.11 11.84 6.77
C VAL A 334 1.23 11.42 5.31
N ASP A 335 0.76 12.24 4.39
CA ASP A 335 0.88 12.01 2.95
C ASP A 335 2.11 12.72 2.37
N GLU A 336 2.48 12.39 1.13
CA GLU A 336 3.71 12.94 0.52
C GLU A 336 3.60 14.45 0.22
N LEU A 337 2.42 15.02 -0.02
CA LEU A 337 2.27 16.48 -0.15
C LEU A 337 2.58 17.17 1.18
N THR A 338 2.05 16.63 2.28
CA THR A 338 2.31 17.11 3.64
C THR A 338 3.79 16.96 4.01
N ARG A 339 4.44 15.84 3.66
CA ARG A 339 5.89 15.67 3.88
C ARG A 339 6.73 16.62 3.05
N GLY A 340 6.39 16.80 1.77
CA GLY A 340 7.06 17.74 0.88
C GLY A 340 6.97 19.17 1.41
N MET A 341 5.80 19.57 1.90
CA MET A 341 5.59 20.87 2.53
C MET A 341 6.40 21.03 3.81
N ALA A 342 6.42 20.01 4.69
CA ALA A 342 7.23 20.03 5.89
C ALA A 342 8.73 20.18 5.59
N TYR A 343 9.23 19.51 4.54
CA TYR A 343 10.60 19.67 4.07
C TYR A 343 10.87 21.12 3.62
N MET A 344 9.98 21.72 2.83
CA MET A 344 10.12 23.11 2.37
C MET A 344 10.08 24.14 3.52
N MET A 345 9.29 23.87 4.56
CA MET A 345 9.23 24.72 5.75
C MET A 345 10.50 24.62 6.60
N ASN A 346 11.10 23.42 6.70
CA ASN A 346 12.28 23.17 7.52
C ASN A 346 13.61 23.52 6.85
N GLU A 347 13.67 23.62 5.52
CA GLU A 347 14.92 23.87 4.77
C GLU A 347 14.84 25.14 3.91
N PRO A 348 15.12 26.33 4.47
CA PRO A 348 14.69 27.57 3.84
C PRO A 348 15.38 27.94 2.54
N ASN A 349 16.60 27.47 2.38
CA ASN A 349 17.47 27.85 1.27
C ASN A 349 17.33 26.92 0.07
N LYS A 350 16.45 25.91 0.13
CA LYS A 350 16.25 24.97 -0.97
C LYS A 350 15.10 25.41 -1.88
N THR A 351 15.31 25.23 -3.17
CA THR A 351 14.30 25.46 -4.20
C THR A 351 13.20 24.41 -4.12
N ALA A 352 12.00 24.74 -4.58
CA ALA A 352 10.90 23.79 -4.66
C ALA A 352 11.31 22.55 -5.50
N PRO A 353 11.18 21.33 -4.97
CA PRO A 353 11.53 20.12 -5.71
C PRO A 353 10.50 19.83 -6.80
N LEU A 354 10.97 19.26 -7.90
CA LEU A 354 10.15 18.97 -9.09
C LEU A 354 9.05 17.95 -8.81
N TRP A 355 9.32 16.93 -8.00
CA TRP A 355 8.37 15.89 -7.60
C TRP A 355 7.19 16.49 -6.82
N LEU A 356 7.43 17.53 -6.02
CA LEU A 356 6.37 18.22 -5.27
C LEU A 356 5.53 19.09 -6.19
N CYS A 357 6.17 19.79 -7.15
CA CYS A 357 5.45 20.53 -8.19
C CYS A 357 4.58 19.59 -9.03
N TRP A 358 5.09 18.41 -9.38
CA TRP A 358 4.33 17.35 -10.03
C TRP A 358 3.17 16.85 -9.17
N ALA A 359 3.39 16.62 -7.89
CA ALA A 359 2.35 16.15 -6.98
C ALA A 359 1.20 17.17 -6.85
N PHE A 360 1.52 18.47 -6.80
CA PHE A 360 0.51 19.54 -6.86
C PHE A 360 -0.18 19.62 -8.22
N GLN A 361 0.52 19.39 -9.34
CA GLN A 361 -0.12 19.27 -10.66
C GLN A 361 -1.15 18.14 -10.67
N ILE A 362 -0.80 16.97 -10.14
CA ILE A 362 -1.70 15.83 -10.02
C ILE A 362 -2.89 16.14 -9.11
N TYR A 363 -2.67 16.87 -8.00
CA TYR A 363 -3.77 17.35 -7.16
C TYR A 363 -4.76 18.23 -7.96
N LEU A 364 -4.25 19.19 -8.75
CA LEU A 364 -5.08 20.04 -9.61
C LEU A 364 -5.85 19.22 -10.64
N ASP A 365 -5.17 18.28 -11.31
CA ASP A 365 -5.78 17.37 -12.28
C ASP A 365 -6.92 16.55 -11.66
N ILE A 366 -6.73 16.03 -10.44
CA ILE A 366 -7.77 15.28 -9.70
C ILE A 366 -8.95 16.19 -9.38
N LEU A 367 -8.69 17.36 -8.80
CA LEU A 367 -9.74 18.30 -8.40
C LEU A 367 -10.58 18.73 -9.61
N GLN A 368 -9.93 19.08 -10.71
CA GLN A 368 -10.58 19.55 -11.93
C GLN A 368 -11.33 18.44 -12.69
N SER A 369 -10.80 17.21 -12.69
CA SER A 369 -11.46 16.08 -13.35
C SER A 369 -12.72 15.62 -12.63
N LEU A 370 -12.77 15.76 -11.30
CA LEU A 370 -13.98 15.49 -10.51
C LEU A 370 -14.97 16.65 -10.56
N GLY A 371 -14.49 17.90 -10.67
CA GLY A 371 -15.31 19.09 -10.85
C GLY A 371 -16.41 19.20 -9.79
N PRO A 372 -17.71 19.21 -10.17
CA PRO A 372 -18.82 19.30 -9.21
C PRO A 372 -18.86 18.16 -8.19
N GLU A 373 -18.28 17.00 -8.49
CA GLU A 373 -18.23 15.83 -7.60
C GLU A 373 -16.93 15.76 -6.78
N CYS A 374 -16.16 16.86 -6.67
CA CYS A 374 -14.93 16.88 -5.87
C CYS A 374 -15.18 16.56 -4.38
N ASP A 375 -16.39 16.82 -3.87
CA ASP A 375 -16.81 16.56 -2.50
C ASP A 375 -17.16 15.08 -2.24
N ARG A 376 -17.30 14.26 -3.28
CA ARG A 376 -17.70 12.85 -3.18
C ARG A 376 -16.78 12.07 -2.24
N GLY A 377 -15.47 12.32 -2.31
CA GLY A 377 -14.51 11.66 -1.45
C GLY A 377 -14.71 11.97 0.05
N TYR A 378 -15.15 13.18 0.37
CA TYR A 378 -15.50 13.57 1.75
C TYR A 378 -16.77 12.85 2.23
N ARG A 379 -17.80 12.74 1.37
CA ARG A 379 -19.03 11.99 1.68
C ARG A 379 -18.74 10.51 1.94
N GLU A 380 -17.89 9.89 1.14
CA GLU A 380 -17.44 8.50 1.32
C GLU A 380 -16.65 8.33 2.64
N PHE A 381 -15.75 9.27 2.94
CA PHE A 381 -14.99 9.30 4.20
C PHE A 381 -15.92 9.37 5.43
N GLN A 382 -16.92 10.28 5.41
CA GLN A 382 -17.89 10.41 6.49
C GLN A 382 -18.67 9.11 6.72
N GLN A 383 -19.16 8.49 5.64
CA GLN A 383 -19.91 7.23 5.74
C GLN A 383 -19.04 6.08 6.28
N GLU A 384 -17.80 5.97 5.85
CA GLU A 384 -16.89 4.93 6.37
C GLU A 384 -16.58 5.17 7.86
N SER A 385 -16.32 6.42 8.25
CA SER A 385 -16.09 6.79 9.66
C SER A 385 -17.30 6.44 10.54
N LEU A 386 -18.53 6.75 10.10
CA LEU A 386 -19.76 6.41 10.81
C LEU A 386 -19.96 4.89 10.95
N LYS A 387 -19.71 4.11 9.89
CA LYS A 387 -19.79 2.64 9.94
C LYS A 387 -18.83 2.04 10.95
N ILE A 388 -17.59 2.51 10.95
CA ILE A 388 -16.58 2.05 11.90
C ILE A 388 -17.00 2.42 13.33
N LYS A 389 -17.39 3.68 13.58
CA LYS A 389 -17.86 4.13 14.90
C LYS A 389 -19.05 3.33 15.42
N HIS A 390 -20.06 3.09 14.57
CA HIS A 390 -21.23 2.30 14.93
C HIS A 390 -20.85 0.89 15.37
N SER A 391 -19.91 0.25 14.67
CA SER A 391 -19.44 -1.09 15.06
C SER A 391 -18.67 -1.13 16.39
N MET A 392 -18.20 0.02 16.88
CA MET A 392 -17.48 0.12 18.17
C MET A 392 -18.40 0.42 19.36
N LEU A 393 -19.72 0.54 19.15
CA LEU A 393 -20.70 0.82 20.21
C LEU A 393 -20.83 -0.33 21.21
N GLU A 394 -20.84 -1.57 20.72
CA GLU A 394 -21.01 -2.77 21.55
C GLU A 394 -19.70 -3.21 22.24
N ILE A 395 -18.56 -2.63 21.87
CA ILE A 395 -17.26 -3.01 22.41
C ILE A 395 -16.97 -2.21 23.70
N PRO A 396 -16.51 -2.86 24.79
CA PRO A 396 -16.19 -2.18 26.03
C PRO A 396 -15.16 -1.05 25.87
N VAL A 397 -15.39 0.08 26.55
CA VAL A 397 -14.51 1.27 26.51
C VAL A 397 -13.09 0.97 27.00
N SER A 398 -12.94 0.02 27.93
CA SER A 398 -11.65 -0.42 28.46
C SER A 398 -10.80 -1.22 27.45
N ASN A 399 -11.38 -1.62 26.31
CA ASN A 399 -10.68 -2.42 25.33
C ASN A 399 -9.65 -1.58 24.54
N LYS A 400 -8.40 -2.06 24.51
CA LYS A 400 -7.30 -1.39 23.81
C LYS A 400 -7.49 -1.36 22.29
N GLU A 401 -8.05 -2.43 21.72
CA GLU A 401 -8.31 -2.51 20.27
C GLU A 401 -9.38 -1.52 19.84
N ARG A 402 -10.45 -1.36 20.64
CA ARG A 402 -11.45 -0.30 20.43
C ARG A 402 -10.81 1.09 20.41
N SER A 403 -9.92 1.35 21.35
CA SER A 403 -9.25 2.65 21.46
C SER A 403 -8.38 2.95 20.23
N ARG A 404 -7.67 1.94 19.69
CA ARG A 404 -6.88 2.07 18.45
C ARG A 404 -7.76 2.38 17.25
N VAL A 405 -8.83 1.62 17.02
CA VAL A 405 -9.76 1.84 15.90
C VAL A 405 -10.39 3.23 15.98
N LEU A 406 -10.88 3.62 17.17
CA LEU A 406 -11.48 4.94 17.34
C LEU A 406 -10.48 6.09 17.18
N SER A 407 -9.22 5.91 17.58
CA SER A 407 -8.21 6.95 17.39
C SER A 407 -7.98 7.33 15.92
N ALA A 408 -8.16 6.38 14.99
CA ALA A 408 -8.15 6.64 13.55
C ALA A 408 -9.49 7.25 13.08
N ALA A 409 -10.63 6.71 13.54
CA ALA A 409 -11.95 7.10 13.04
C ALA A 409 -12.47 8.45 13.54
N THR A 410 -12.02 8.93 14.71
CA THR A 410 -12.53 10.15 15.35
C THR A 410 -11.63 11.37 15.15
N ARG A 411 -10.52 11.24 14.41
CA ARG A 411 -9.51 12.30 14.29
C ARG A 411 -10.06 13.56 13.62
N TRP A 412 -10.95 13.39 12.65
CA TRP A 412 -11.54 14.46 11.85
C TRP A 412 -13.03 14.68 12.17
N ASP A 413 -13.47 14.40 13.40
CA ASP A 413 -14.85 14.64 13.84
C ASP A 413 -15.20 16.13 13.89
N LYS A 414 -14.17 16.94 14.09
CA LYS A 414 -14.18 18.40 13.92
C LYS A 414 -13.11 18.74 12.90
N ASP A 415 -13.27 19.83 12.17
CA ASP A 415 -12.22 20.34 11.31
C ASP A 415 -11.14 21.06 12.14
N PRO A 416 -9.92 20.50 12.28
CA PRO A 416 -8.86 21.12 13.06
C PRO A 416 -8.29 22.39 12.41
N ILE A 417 -8.29 22.46 11.08
CA ILE A 417 -7.77 23.60 10.32
C ILE A 417 -8.71 24.78 10.54
N TRP A 418 -10.01 24.54 10.36
CA TRP A 418 -11.03 25.56 10.60
C TRP A 418 -11.07 25.99 12.06
N ALA A 419 -11.05 25.04 13.00
CA ALA A 419 -11.10 25.34 14.43
C ALA A 419 -9.92 26.22 14.88
N ALA A 420 -8.70 25.92 14.42
CA ALA A 420 -7.52 26.73 14.74
C ALA A 420 -7.63 28.14 14.15
N ARG A 421 -8.01 28.26 12.87
CA ARG A 421 -8.17 29.57 12.22
C ARG A 421 -9.27 30.40 12.84
N LYS A 422 -10.37 29.77 13.27
CA LYS A 422 -11.44 30.43 14.00
C LYS A 422 -10.97 31.04 15.31
N LEU A 423 -10.19 30.29 16.11
CA LEU A 423 -9.62 30.83 17.36
C LEU A 423 -8.77 32.08 17.10
N VAL A 424 -7.94 32.05 16.06
CA VAL A 424 -7.05 33.17 15.73
C VAL A 424 -7.81 34.36 15.13
N SER A 425 -8.87 34.11 14.36
CA SER A 425 -9.78 35.14 13.84
C SER A 425 -10.60 35.78 14.97
N ASP A 426 -11.13 34.99 15.90
CA ASP A 426 -11.88 35.48 17.06
C ASP A 426 -10.98 36.34 17.99
N ALA A 427 -9.66 36.07 17.99
CA ALA A 427 -8.65 36.89 18.66
C ALA A 427 -8.25 38.17 17.90
N GLY A 428 -8.77 38.40 16.69
CA GLY A 428 -8.53 39.59 15.88
C GLY A 428 -7.15 39.65 15.20
N LEU A 429 -6.45 38.52 15.07
CA LEU A 429 -5.10 38.44 14.50
C LEU A 429 -5.08 38.27 12.97
N PHE A 430 -6.16 37.73 12.38
CA PHE A 430 -6.31 37.52 10.94
C PHE A 430 -7.66 38.05 10.42
N PRO A 431 -7.83 38.22 9.09
CA PRO A 431 -9.09 38.66 8.50
C PRO A 431 -10.28 37.77 8.91
N ASN A 432 -11.44 38.38 9.14
CA ASN A 432 -12.65 37.70 9.62
C ASN A 432 -13.24 36.68 8.65
N GLU A 433 -12.90 36.76 7.36
CA GLU A 433 -13.46 35.88 6.33
C GLU A 433 -12.64 34.59 6.23
N ILE A 434 -13.14 33.53 6.88
CA ILE A 434 -12.52 32.20 6.91
C ILE A 434 -13.25 31.28 5.95
N ALA A 435 -12.51 30.39 5.29
CA ALA A 435 -13.08 29.33 4.46
C ALA A 435 -14.09 28.46 5.25
N PRO A 436 -15.08 27.85 4.58
CA PRO A 436 -16.06 27.00 5.25
C PRO A 436 -15.43 25.76 5.89
N GLU A 437 -16.11 25.20 6.88
CA GLU A 437 -15.68 23.99 7.58
C GLU A 437 -15.52 22.81 6.61
N PHE A 438 -14.51 21.99 6.85
CA PHE A 438 -14.10 20.83 6.07
C PHE A 438 -13.71 21.12 4.62
N LYS A 439 -13.44 22.39 4.26
CA LYS A 439 -13.00 22.77 2.90
C LYS A 439 -11.82 21.93 2.39
N PHE A 440 -10.84 21.68 3.26
CA PHE A 440 -9.68 20.85 2.92
C PHE A 440 -10.11 19.46 2.44
N LEU A 441 -10.90 18.74 3.24
CA LEU A 441 -11.35 17.38 2.87
C LEU A 441 -12.31 17.39 1.69
N ARG A 442 -13.21 18.38 1.60
CA ARG A 442 -14.16 18.53 0.48
C ARG A 442 -13.49 18.77 -0.88
N ARG A 443 -12.28 19.32 -0.89
CA ARG A 443 -11.49 19.60 -2.09
C ARG A 443 -10.20 18.78 -2.16
N ASN A 444 -10.08 17.72 -1.36
CA ASN A 444 -8.92 16.83 -1.35
C ASN A 444 -9.34 15.34 -1.20
N PRO A 445 -9.95 14.76 -2.25
CA PRO A 445 -10.35 13.35 -2.25
C PRO A 445 -9.14 12.41 -2.11
N LEU A 446 -7.95 12.82 -2.55
CA LEU A 446 -6.70 12.08 -2.33
C LEU A 446 -6.50 11.83 -0.82
N HIS A 447 -6.53 12.88 0.00
CA HIS A 447 -6.36 12.77 1.44
C HIS A 447 -7.52 12.00 2.10
N CYS A 448 -8.77 12.19 1.64
CA CYS A 448 -9.92 11.39 2.11
C CYS A 448 -9.71 9.88 1.91
N GLY A 449 -9.23 9.45 0.73
CA GLY A 449 -8.95 8.05 0.46
C GLY A 449 -7.84 7.46 1.34
N LEU A 450 -6.80 8.25 1.64
CA LEU A 450 -5.74 7.83 2.58
C LEU A 450 -6.28 7.70 4.02
N LEU A 451 -7.20 8.57 4.44
CA LEU A 451 -7.87 8.43 5.74
C LEU A 451 -8.74 7.17 5.81
N ILE A 452 -9.51 6.90 4.75
CA ILE A 452 -10.32 5.66 4.63
C ILE A 452 -9.40 4.43 4.72
N HIS A 453 -8.27 4.43 3.99
CA HIS A 453 -7.27 3.36 4.03
C HIS A 453 -6.78 3.09 5.46
N ASN A 454 -6.40 4.15 6.18
CA ASN A 454 -5.93 4.04 7.55
C ASN A 454 -7.00 3.53 8.52
N MET A 455 -8.23 4.04 8.41
CA MET A 455 -9.34 3.57 9.24
C MET A 455 -9.66 2.08 9.00
N ARG A 456 -9.70 1.65 7.74
CA ARG A 456 -9.93 0.25 7.35
C ARG A 456 -8.80 -0.66 7.82
N SER A 457 -7.55 -0.24 7.64
CA SER A 457 -6.36 -0.95 8.12
C SER A 457 -6.38 -1.13 9.64
N ALA A 458 -6.73 -0.07 10.38
CA ALA A 458 -6.85 -0.10 11.83
C ALA A 458 -7.98 -1.04 12.29
N LEU A 459 -9.17 -0.95 11.68
CA LEU A 459 -10.29 -1.86 11.96
C LEU A 459 -9.87 -3.33 11.80
N HIS A 460 -9.25 -3.66 10.67
CA HIS A 460 -8.89 -5.04 10.37
C HIS A 460 -7.73 -5.56 11.24
N SER A 461 -6.67 -4.76 11.42
CA SER A 461 -5.50 -5.12 12.22
C SER A 461 -5.82 -5.29 13.71
N SER A 462 -6.76 -4.50 14.24
CA SER A 462 -7.26 -4.65 15.61
C SER A 462 -8.34 -5.75 15.73
N GLY A 463 -9.12 -5.97 14.67
CA GLY A 463 -10.17 -7.00 14.64
C GLY A 463 -9.63 -8.43 14.64
N GLY A 464 -8.49 -8.70 13.99
CA GLY A 464 -7.87 -10.02 13.95
C GLY A 464 -7.55 -10.59 15.34
N PRO A 465 -6.72 -9.91 16.16
CA PRO A 465 -6.44 -10.33 17.53
C PRO A 465 -7.68 -10.41 18.42
N TYR A 466 -8.64 -9.49 18.25
CA TYR A 466 -9.89 -9.48 18.99
C TYR A 466 -10.74 -10.73 18.72
N LEU A 467 -10.86 -11.11 17.44
CA LEU A 467 -11.58 -12.30 17.01
C LEU A 467 -10.86 -13.61 17.39
N ALA A 468 -9.53 -13.62 17.33
CA ALA A 468 -8.71 -14.80 17.63
C ALA A 468 -8.56 -15.10 19.13
N GLY A 469 -8.59 -14.07 19.98
CA GLY A 469 -8.31 -14.13 21.42
C GLY A 469 -9.01 -15.26 22.21
N PRO A 470 -10.28 -15.62 21.92
CA PRO A 470 -10.96 -16.69 22.66
C PRO A 470 -10.97 -18.07 21.96
N GLY A 471 -10.63 -18.18 20.67
CA GLY A 471 -10.84 -19.43 19.90
C GLY A 471 -12.32 -19.77 19.64
N ALA A 472 -13.26 -18.87 19.99
CA ALA A 472 -14.70 -19.02 19.83
C ALA A 472 -15.08 -19.32 18.36
N LEU A 473 -14.60 -18.49 17.44
CA LEU A 473 -14.92 -18.62 16.02
C LEU A 473 -14.49 -19.98 15.45
N VAL A 474 -13.30 -20.46 15.81
CA VAL A 474 -12.79 -21.76 15.35
C VAL A 474 -13.75 -22.89 15.75
N GLY A 475 -14.21 -22.88 17.00
CA GLY A 475 -15.21 -23.84 17.47
C GLY A 475 -16.54 -23.73 16.72
N VAL A 476 -17.06 -22.51 16.55
CA VAL A 476 -18.31 -22.26 15.84
C VAL A 476 -18.24 -22.74 14.39
N THR A 477 -17.17 -22.46 13.66
CA THR A 477 -16.98 -22.93 12.27
C THR A 477 -16.99 -24.46 12.19
N GLN A 478 -16.30 -25.13 13.10
CA GLN A 478 -16.25 -26.60 13.08
C GLN A 478 -17.59 -27.24 13.45
N LEU A 479 -18.31 -26.67 14.41
CA LEU A 479 -19.66 -27.11 14.75
C LEU A 479 -20.62 -26.89 13.58
N TYR A 480 -20.57 -25.71 12.94
CA TYR A 480 -21.36 -25.40 11.74
C TYR A 480 -21.11 -26.42 10.62
N HIS A 481 -19.84 -26.72 10.33
CA HIS A 481 -19.45 -27.75 9.35
C HIS A 481 -20.02 -29.13 9.70
N ALA A 482 -19.89 -29.57 10.96
CA ALA A 482 -20.42 -30.86 11.40
C ALA A 482 -21.95 -30.93 11.21
N LEU A 483 -22.68 -29.90 11.62
CA LEU A 483 -24.14 -29.86 11.51
C LEU A 483 -24.62 -29.87 10.04
N ARG A 484 -23.91 -29.18 9.14
CA ARG A 484 -24.19 -29.21 7.69
C ARG A 484 -23.89 -30.60 7.12
N LYS A 485 -22.76 -31.21 7.46
CA LYS A 485 -22.33 -32.50 6.91
C LYS A 485 -23.24 -33.66 7.36
N GLU A 486 -23.75 -33.60 8.58
CA GLU A 486 -24.71 -34.56 9.14
C GLU A 486 -26.16 -34.31 8.69
N LYS A 487 -26.40 -33.33 7.79
CA LYS A 487 -27.73 -32.95 7.27
C LYS A 487 -28.73 -32.54 8.35
N MET A 488 -28.25 -31.96 9.44
CA MET A 488 -29.08 -31.49 10.57
C MET A 488 -29.63 -30.06 10.36
N LEU A 489 -29.10 -29.36 9.35
CA LEU A 489 -29.54 -28.04 8.91
C LEU A 489 -30.13 -28.15 7.51
N ALA A 490 -31.20 -27.42 7.24
CA ALA A 490 -31.74 -27.29 5.89
C ALA A 490 -30.78 -26.49 5.01
N ASP A 491 -30.69 -26.83 3.72
CA ASP A 491 -29.79 -26.15 2.78
C ASP A 491 -30.06 -24.64 2.68
N SER A 492 -31.32 -24.23 2.86
CA SER A 492 -31.76 -22.83 2.86
C SER A 492 -31.32 -22.02 4.08
N LEU A 493 -30.86 -22.66 5.16
CA LEU A 493 -30.40 -21.98 6.38
C LEU A 493 -28.88 -21.89 6.34
N VAL A 494 -28.38 -20.74 5.90
CA VAL A 494 -26.96 -20.46 5.70
C VAL A 494 -26.52 -19.33 6.62
N TRP A 495 -25.40 -19.54 7.31
CA TRP A 495 -24.71 -18.45 8.01
C TRP A 495 -23.81 -17.72 7.02
N GLU A 496 -24.38 -16.77 6.28
CA GLU A 496 -23.72 -16.09 5.16
C GLU A 496 -22.38 -15.45 5.54
N ASP A 497 -22.34 -14.68 6.64
CA ASP A 497 -21.12 -14.00 7.08
C ASP A 497 -19.99 -14.99 7.44
N LEU A 498 -20.36 -16.12 8.05
CA LEU A 498 -19.41 -17.17 8.44
C LEU A 498 -18.85 -17.89 7.22
N GLU A 499 -19.69 -18.19 6.22
CA GLU A 499 -19.25 -18.81 4.97
C GLU A 499 -18.34 -17.90 4.15
N ASP A 500 -18.66 -16.60 4.08
CA ASP A 500 -17.79 -15.63 3.41
C ASP A 500 -16.44 -15.49 4.11
N LEU A 501 -16.43 -15.37 5.44
CA LEU A 501 -15.19 -15.35 6.20
C LEU A 501 -14.40 -16.65 6.03
N TRP A 502 -15.07 -17.80 6.06
CA TRP A 502 -14.43 -19.09 5.86
C TRP A 502 -13.80 -19.17 4.47
N LYS A 503 -14.52 -18.76 3.43
CA LYS A 503 -14.01 -18.71 2.05
C LYS A 503 -12.77 -17.82 1.93
N MET A 504 -12.75 -16.65 2.56
CA MET A 504 -11.60 -15.73 2.52
C MET A 504 -10.38 -16.28 3.27
N GLN A 505 -10.61 -16.92 4.42
CA GLN A 505 -9.56 -17.45 5.29
C GLN A 505 -8.99 -18.79 4.79
N GLY A 506 -9.83 -19.64 4.20
CA GLY A 506 -9.52 -20.99 3.76
C GLY A 506 -9.59 -22.04 4.88
N ASN A 507 -9.72 -23.31 4.49
CA ASN A 507 -9.79 -24.45 5.42
C ASN A 507 -8.63 -24.51 6.43
N PRO A 508 -7.35 -24.23 6.05
CA PRO A 508 -6.23 -24.32 6.98
C PRO A 508 -6.29 -23.38 8.20
N SER A 509 -7.14 -22.35 8.16
CA SER A 509 -7.34 -21.39 9.26
C SER A 509 -8.30 -21.91 10.33
N PHE A 510 -9.14 -22.91 10.02
CA PHE A 510 -10.12 -23.48 10.96
C PHE A 510 -9.89 -24.97 11.24
N PHE A 511 -9.34 -25.71 10.28
CA PHE A 511 -9.20 -27.17 10.34
C PHE A 511 -7.74 -27.63 10.29
N VAL A 512 -7.48 -28.81 10.84
CA VAL A 512 -6.18 -29.50 10.72
C VAL A 512 -6.28 -30.68 9.76
N GLY A 513 -5.62 -30.57 8.60
CA GLY A 513 -5.69 -31.58 7.55
C GLY A 513 -6.96 -31.46 6.72
N ASP A 514 -7.45 -32.58 6.21
CA ASP A 514 -8.69 -32.66 5.44
C ASP A 514 -9.92 -32.35 6.30
N LEU A 515 -11.00 -31.94 5.63
CA LEU A 515 -12.26 -31.66 6.31
C LEU A 515 -12.78 -32.94 7.00
N PRO A 516 -13.11 -32.87 8.30
CA PRO A 516 -13.61 -34.02 9.03
C PRO A 516 -14.96 -34.49 8.46
N THR A 517 -15.18 -35.80 8.46
CA THR A 517 -16.36 -36.45 7.83
C THR A 517 -17.16 -37.35 8.76
N ASN A 518 -16.66 -37.62 9.97
CA ASN A 518 -17.31 -38.48 10.94
C ASN A 518 -17.13 -37.92 12.37
N ARG A 519 -17.89 -38.46 13.32
CA ARG A 519 -17.97 -37.95 14.71
C ARG A 519 -16.62 -37.89 15.41
N GLU A 520 -15.82 -38.93 15.30
CA GLU A 520 -14.49 -38.98 15.90
C GLU A 520 -13.53 -37.96 15.23
N ALA A 521 -13.63 -37.82 13.91
CA ALA A 521 -12.85 -36.84 13.16
C ALA A 521 -13.21 -35.40 13.52
N TYR A 522 -14.50 -35.07 13.72
CA TYR A 522 -14.91 -33.74 14.17
C TYR A 522 -14.29 -33.39 15.52
N PHE A 523 -14.40 -34.30 16.49
CA PHE A 523 -13.84 -34.09 17.82
C PHE A 523 -12.31 -33.94 17.80
N LYS A 524 -11.63 -34.84 17.09
CA LYS A 524 -10.17 -34.79 16.95
C LYS A 524 -9.72 -33.48 16.31
N ASN A 525 -10.37 -33.05 15.23
CA ASN A 525 -10.01 -31.80 14.54
C ASN A 525 -10.22 -30.59 15.46
N TYR A 526 -11.32 -30.57 16.22
CA TYR A 526 -11.60 -29.52 17.19
C TYR A 526 -10.50 -29.42 18.25
N CYS A 527 -10.16 -30.55 18.89
CA CYS A 527 -9.09 -30.61 19.87
C CYS A 527 -7.75 -30.10 19.30
N LEU A 528 -7.40 -30.48 18.07
CA LEU A 528 -6.15 -30.04 17.44
C LEU A 528 -6.17 -28.53 17.15
N SER A 529 -7.29 -27.99 16.68
CA SER A 529 -7.41 -26.57 16.33
C SER A 529 -7.38 -25.63 17.54
N ILE A 530 -7.87 -26.07 18.71
CA ILE A 530 -7.76 -25.33 19.97
C ILE A 530 -6.38 -25.47 20.66
N GLY A 531 -5.45 -26.20 20.04
CA GLY A 531 -4.03 -26.24 20.45
C GLY A 531 -3.62 -27.49 21.25
N THR A 532 -4.43 -28.56 21.27
CA THR A 532 -3.95 -29.85 21.81
C THR A 532 -2.94 -30.50 20.86
N SER A 533 -1.93 -31.18 21.42
CA SER A 533 -0.88 -31.84 20.62
C SER A 533 -1.42 -33.07 19.88
N VAL A 534 -0.93 -33.31 18.65
CA VAL A 534 -1.17 -34.55 17.89
C VAL A 534 -0.68 -35.78 18.66
N THR A 535 0.38 -35.64 19.46
CA THR A 535 0.93 -36.72 20.30
C THR A 535 -0.04 -37.19 21.38
N ASN A 536 -1.08 -36.41 21.70
CA ASN A 536 -2.12 -36.83 22.64
C ASN A 536 -2.97 -37.99 22.11
N TRP A 537 -2.91 -38.25 20.80
CA TRP A 537 -3.68 -39.26 20.08
C TRP A 537 -2.82 -40.44 19.57
N ALA A 538 -1.57 -40.56 20.06
CA ALA A 538 -0.71 -41.70 19.75
C ALA A 538 -1.12 -42.95 20.57
N ALA A 539 -0.93 -44.13 19.98
CA ALA A 539 -1.43 -45.41 20.50
C ALA A 539 -0.89 -45.78 21.91
N GLU A 540 0.28 -45.29 22.31
CA GLU A 540 1.00 -45.74 23.52
C GLU A 540 1.01 -44.72 24.68
N ARG A 541 -0.06 -43.95 24.89
CA ARG A 541 -0.08 -42.89 25.93
C ARG A 541 -0.61 -43.35 27.31
N ARG A 542 0.05 -42.89 28.39
CA ARG A 542 -0.48 -42.88 29.77
C ARG A 542 -1.56 -41.80 29.96
N LYS A 543 -2.74 -42.19 30.47
CA LYS A 543 -3.93 -41.33 30.69
C LYS A 543 -3.58 -40.11 31.56
N GLY A 544 -3.85 -38.90 31.06
CA GLY A 544 -3.66 -37.65 31.81
C GLY A 544 -4.22 -36.43 31.06
N LYS A 545 -4.42 -35.31 31.78
CA LYS A 545 -5.06 -34.07 31.29
C LYS A 545 -4.45 -33.57 29.97
N LEU A 546 -5.28 -33.13 29.03
CA LEU A 546 -4.84 -32.55 27.76
C LEU A 546 -4.13 -31.21 28.01
N LYS A 547 -2.82 -31.13 27.71
CA LYS A 547 -2.09 -29.85 27.70
C LYS A 547 -2.42 -29.08 26.41
N ILE A 548 -3.00 -27.90 26.55
CA ILE A 548 -3.26 -26.96 25.45
C ILE A 548 -2.04 -26.05 25.31
N ASN A 549 -1.45 -25.99 24.12
CA ASN A 549 -0.39 -25.04 23.79
C ASN A 549 -0.97 -23.92 22.92
N ALA A 550 -0.91 -22.68 23.41
CA ALA A 550 -1.39 -21.51 22.67
C ALA A 550 -0.70 -21.35 21.31
N ALA A 551 0.57 -21.74 21.16
CA ALA A 551 1.30 -21.68 19.90
C ALA A 551 0.77 -22.66 18.84
N ASN A 552 0.07 -23.72 19.26
CA ASN A 552 -0.50 -24.71 18.36
C ASN A 552 -1.93 -24.35 17.91
N ARG A 553 -2.55 -23.33 18.52
CA ARG A 553 -3.89 -22.87 18.15
C ARG A 553 -3.89 -22.38 16.70
N ARG A 554 -4.97 -22.70 15.99
CA ARG A 554 -5.23 -22.08 14.70
C ARG A 554 -5.54 -20.60 14.91
N ASN A 555 -5.01 -19.79 14.01
CA ASN A 555 -5.20 -18.35 14.00
C ASN A 555 -5.63 -17.93 12.59
N LEU A 556 -6.30 -16.79 12.50
CA LEU A 556 -6.75 -16.24 11.25
C LEU A 556 -5.58 -15.57 10.51
N LYS A 557 -5.57 -15.68 9.19
CA LYS A 557 -4.63 -14.92 8.36
C LYS A 557 -5.11 -13.48 8.25
N PHE A 558 -4.14 -12.57 8.18
CA PHE A 558 -4.43 -11.18 7.85
C PHE A 558 -4.80 -11.06 6.37
N MET A 559 -5.99 -10.56 6.07
CA MET A 559 -6.59 -10.58 4.73
C MET A 559 -6.18 -9.45 3.76
N GLY A 560 -5.29 -8.52 4.14
CA GLY A 560 -4.85 -7.48 3.20
C GLY A 560 -3.41 -7.02 3.39
N TYR A 561 -2.45 -7.83 2.96
CA TYR A 561 -1.03 -7.58 3.18
C TYR A 561 -0.53 -6.30 2.51
N LEU A 562 -0.97 -6.00 1.29
CA LEU A 562 -0.64 -4.73 0.62
C LEU A 562 -1.18 -3.54 1.41
N THR A 563 -2.39 -3.67 1.96
CA THR A 563 -2.98 -2.66 2.82
C THR A 563 -2.10 -2.38 4.04
N LEU A 564 -1.61 -3.41 4.73
CA LEU A 564 -0.69 -3.24 5.86
C LEU A 564 0.64 -2.61 5.44
N ALA A 565 1.26 -3.13 4.38
CA ALA A 565 2.55 -2.65 3.89
C ALA A 565 2.49 -1.16 3.49
N THR A 566 1.42 -0.75 2.81
CA THR A 566 1.22 0.64 2.39
C THR A 566 0.76 1.55 3.52
N ASN A 567 -0.05 1.05 4.46
CA ASN A 567 -0.51 1.86 5.60
C ASN A 567 0.63 2.24 6.54
N HIS A 568 1.59 1.33 6.76
CA HIS A 568 2.77 1.62 7.58
C HIS A 568 3.59 2.81 7.03
N ARG A 569 3.52 3.06 5.71
CA ARG A 569 4.19 4.20 5.08
C ARG A 569 3.48 5.54 5.35
N LEU A 570 2.22 5.52 5.77
CA LEU A 570 1.45 6.72 6.14
C LEU A 570 1.70 7.16 7.58
N GLU A 571 2.40 6.37 8.38
CA GLU A 571 2.72 6.69 9.77
C GLU A 571 3.66 7.91 9.90
N HIS A 572 3.77 8.42 11.13
CA HIS A 572 4.57 9.60 11.47
C HIS A 572 6.01 9.52 10.95
N PRO A 573 6.68 10.67 10.74
CA PRO A 573 8.01 10.71 10.16
C PRO A 573 9.01 9.88 10.96
N GLY A 574 9.65 8.94 10.26
CA GLY A 574 10.76 8.11 10.73
C GLY A 574 11.60 7.70 9.52
N GLU A 575 12.76 7.10 9.74
CA GLU A 575 13.62 6.62 8.66
C GLU A 575 12.87 5.50 7.90
N ARG A 576 12.48 5.77 6.65
CA ARG A 576 11.77 4.83 5.79
C ARG A 576 12.71 4.33 4.71
N VAL A 577 12.63 3.04 4.41
CA VAL A 577 13.28 2.48 3.22
C VAL A 577 12.68 3.16 1.98
N PRO A 578 13.51 3.63 1.02
CA PRO A 578 13.04 4.24 -0.21
C PRO A 578 12.05 3.35 -0.95
N TRP A 579 10.98 3.97 -1.45
CA TRP A 579 9.95 3.31 -2.26
C TRP A 579 10.35 3.28 -3.74
N SER A 580 11.37 2.48 -4.07
CA SER A 580 11.82 2.28 -5.45
C SER A 580 10.87 1.36 -6.22
N SER A 581 10.99 1.31 -7.56
CA SER A 581 10.21 0.37 -8.38
C SER A 581 10.34 -1.08 -7.91
N ALA A 582 11.55 -1.48 -7.49
CA ALA A 582 11.82 -2.80 -6.93
C ALA A 582 11.11 -3.02 -5.57
N ALA A 583 10.99 -1.98 -4.73
CA ALA A 583 10.24 -2.07 -3.48
C ALA A 583 8.74 -2.26 -3.73
N VAL A 584 8.17 -1.56 -4.73
CA VAL A 584 6.77 -1.73 -5.14
C VAL A 584 6.53 -3.13 -5.67
N GLU A 585 7.40 -3.60 -6.57
CA GLU A 585 7.34 -4.95 -7.12
C GLU A 585 7.41 -6.02 -6.02
N ASN A 586 8.32 -5.87 -5.05
CA ASN A 586 8.44 -6.76 -3.91
C ASN A 586 7.16 -6.77 -3.06
N ALA A 587 6.58 -5.60 -2.77
CA ALA A 587 5.33 -5.53 -2.01
C ALA A 587 4.18 -6.24 -2.75
N LEU A 588 4.06 -6.04 -4.07
CA LEU A 588 3.09 -6.76 -4.91
C LEU A 588 3.30 -8.28 -4.88
N ASN A 589 4.54 -8.72 -5.03
CA ASN A 589 4.91 -10.13 -5.03
C ASN A 589 4.66 -10.79 -3.67
N GLU A 590 4.96 -10.09 -2.57
CA GLU A 590 4.65 -10.55 -1.21
C GLU A 590 3.15 -10.58 -0.96
N GLY A 591 2.40 -9.57 -1.42
CA GLY A 591 0.95 -9.53 -1.32
C GLY A 591 0.29 -10.74 -1.96
N ILE A 592 0.65 -11.04 -3.21
CA ILE A 592 0.12 -12.20 -3.94
C ILE A 592 0.54 -13.50 -3.27
N LEU A 593 1.79 -13.64 -2.84
CA LEU A 593 2.25 -14.82 -2.11
C LEU A 593 1.38 -15.05 -0.86
N LYS A 594 1.16 -14.00 -0.06
CA LYS A 594 0.42 -14.09 1.21
C LYS A 594 -1.06 -14.43 1.04
N GLN A 595 -1.67 -14.09 -0.10
CA GLN A 595 -3.04 -14.52 -0.40
C GLN A 595 -3.19 -16.04 -0.41
N TYR A 596 -2.18 -16.76 -0.91
CA TYR A 596 -2.17 -18.22 -1.06
C TYR A 596 -1.44 -18.97 0.06
N THR A 597 -0.90 -18.25 1.06
CA THR A 597 -0.36 -18.88 2.26
C THR A 597 -1.46 -19.22 3.27
N ASN A 598 -1.24 -20.28 4.05
CA ASN A 598 -2.08 -20.59 5.21
C ASN A 598 -1.70 -19.73 6.44
N SER A 599 -2.40 -19.92 7.56
CA SER A 599 -2.15 -19.23 8.82
C SER A 599 -0.75 -19.44 9.42
N ARG A 600 0.07 -20.33 8.84
CA ARG A 600 1.46 -20.61 9.23
C ARG A 600 2.45 -20.21 8.14
N ASP A 601 2.04 -19.33 7.23
CA ASP A 601 2.84 -18.82 6.12
C ASP A 601 3.34 -19.88 5.11
N HIS A 602 2.74 -21.08 5.10
CA HIS A 602 3.07 -22.08 4.09
C HIS A 602 2.21 -21.87 2.84
N ILE A 603 2.86 -21.77 1.68
CA ILE A 603 2.20 -21.68 0.38
C ILE A 603 1.49 -22.99 0.04
N GLN A 604 0.26 -22.86 -0.45
CA GLN A 604 -0.50 -23.99 -1.00
C GLN A 604 0.13 -24.46 -2.32
N PRO A 605 0.49 -25.76 -2.47
CA PRO A 605 1.23 -26.25 -3.64
C PRO A 605 0.57 -25.94 -4.98
N GLU A 606 -0.76 -26.01 -5.05
CA GLU A 606 -1.57 -25.76 -6.26
C GLU A 606 -1.52 -24.31 -6.77
N PHE A 607 -1.06 -23.36 -5.96
CA PHE A 607 -0.96 -21.94 -6.33
C PHE A 607 0.48 -21.48 -6.59
N LYS A 608 1.48 -22.36 -6.50
CA LYS A 608 2.89 -22.01 -6.74
C LYS A 608 3.11 -21.42 -8.13
N ASP A 609 2.55 -22.06 -9.16
CA ASP A 609 2.72 -21.62 -10.54
C ASP A 609 2.06 -20.25 -10.78
N LYS A 610 0.86 -20.04 -10.23
CA LYS A 610 0.15 -18.74 -10.29
C LYS A 610 0.94 -17.61 -9.62
N VAL A 611 1.56 -17.87 -8.47
CA VAL A 611 2.41 -16.88 -7.78
C VAL A 611 3.62 -16.54 -8.63
N GLU A 612 4.24 -17.53 -9.28
CA GLU A 612 5.41 -17.31 -10.13
C GLU A 612 5.06 -16.59 -11.43
N GLU A 613 3.93 -16.91 -12.06
CA GLU A 613 3.40 -16.19 -13.22
C GLU A 613 3.18 -14.71 -12.91
N ALA A 614 2.55 -14.40 -11.77
CA ALA A 614 2.32 -13.02 -11.34
C ALA A 614 3.63 -12.26 -11.06
N ARG A 615 4.64 -12.93 -10.48
CA ARG A 615 5.98 -12.34 -10.30
C ARG A 615 6.61 -11.96 -11.63
N VAL A 616 6.53 -12.87 -12.60
CA VAL A 616 7.06 -12.63 -13.96
C VAL A 616 6.29 -11.51 -14.66
N GLU A 617 4.98 -11.39 -14.46
CA GLU A 617 4.18 -10.27 -14.95
C GLU A 617 4.64 -8.95 -14.32
N ASN A 618 4.72 -8.90 -12.99
CA ASN A 618 5.11 -7.70 -12.24
C ASN A 618 6.52 -7.22 -12.62
N ALA A 619 7.48 -8.13 -12.77
CA ALA A 619 8.86 -7.81 -13.16
C ALA A 619 8.99 -7.18 -14.56
N ARG A 620 7.96 -7.30 -15.41
CA ARG A 620 7.92 -6.68 -16.75
C ARG A 620 7.33 -5.27 -16.74
N LEU A 621 6.66 -4.87 -15.66
CA LEU A 621 5.93 -3.61 -15.61
C LEU A 621 6.89 -2.44 -15.37
N LEU A 622 6.69 -1.38 -16.15
CA LEU A 622 7.27 -0.07 -15.87
C LEU A 622 6.59 0.56 -14.66
N PRO A 623 7.17 1.62 -14.06
CA PRO A 623 6.61 2.21 -12.86
C PRO A 623 5.13 2.61 -12.93
N PRO A 624 4.62 3.21 -14.02
CA PRO A 624 3.19 3.48 -14.16
C PRO A 624 2.33 2.19 -14.07
N GLY A 625 2.79 1.10 -14.70
CA GLY A 625 2.12 -0.20 -14.63
C GLY A 625 2.14 -0.81 -13.23
N LEU A 626 3.24 -0.64 -12.48
CA LEU A 626 3.32 -1.06 -11.07
C LEU A 626 2.33 -0.29 -10.20
N ILE A 627 2.18 1.03 -10.41
CA ILE A 627 1.21 1.85 -9.69
C ILE A 627 -0.23 1.41 -10.00
N ARG A 628 -0.56 1.10 -11.27
CA ARG A 628 -1.85 0.51 -11.63
C ARG A 628 -2.10 -0.81 -10.92
N LYS A 629 -1.11 -1.70 -10.96
CA LYS A 629 -1.19 -3.03 -10.34
C LYS A 629 -1.33 -2.90 -8.82
N LEU A 630 -0.73 -1.89 -8.20
CA LEU A 630 -0.90 -1.57 -6.79
C LEU A 630 -2.34 -1.17 -6.47
N ALA A 631 -2.95 -0.26 -7.24
CA ALA A 631 -4.36 0.10 -7.06
C ALA A 631 -5.28 -1.12 -7.21
N GLN A 632 -5.04 -1.96 -8.22
CA GLN A 632 -5.81 -3.19 -8.44
C GLN A 632 -5.61 -4.23 -7.32
N GLY A 633 -4.38 -4.35 -6.80
CA GLY A 633 -4.07 -5.23 -5.67
C GLY A 633 -4.80 -4.81 -4.40
N LEU A 634 -4.81 -3.50 -4.10
CA LEU A 634 -5.57 -2.94 -2.97
C LEU A 634 -7.08 -3.13 -3.16
N GLN A 635 -7.59 -2.92 -4.38
CA GLN A 635 -8.99 -3.19 -4.73
C GLN A 635 -9.37 -4.66 -4.46
N ALA A 636 -8.50 -5.61 -4.79
CA ALA A 636 -8.73 -7.03 -4.57
C ALA A 636 -8.76 -7.43 -3.09
N GLU A 637 -8.10 -6.66 -2.20
CA GLU A 637 -8.11 -6.88 -0.76
C GLU A 637 -9.37 -6.34 -0.06
N LEU A 638 -10.16 -5.48 -0.72
CA LEU A 638 -11.31 -4.80 -0.10
C LEU A 638 -12.34 -5.74 0.55
N PRO A 639 -12.74 -6.89 -0.04
CA PRO A 639 -13.69 -7.77 0.62
C PRO A 639 -13.21 -8.24 1.99
N GLY A 640 -11.91 -8.53 2.13
CA GLY A 640 -11.31 -8.93 3.40
C GLY A 640 -11.12 -7.75 4.35
N ILE A 641 -10.60 -6.63 3.86
CA ILE A 641 -10.29 -5.45 4.66
C ILE A 641 -11.56 -4.78 5.21
N ARG A 642 -12.67 -4.81 4.48
CA ARG A 642 -13.96 -4.24 4.92
C ARG A 642 -14.80 -5.19 5.76
N PHE A 643 -14.42 -6.47 5.84
CA PHE A 643 -15.16 -7.45 6.63
C PHE A 643 -15.00 -7.14 8.13
N ASN A 644 -16.11 -6.86 8.81
CA ASN A 644 -16.06 -6.44 10.20
C ASN A 644 -15.85 -7.64 11.16
N LEU A 645 -14.59 -7.88 11.51
CA LEU A 645 -14.20 -8.97 12.42
C LEU A 645 -14.73 -8.78 13.85
N PHE A 646 -15.04 -7.56 14.28
CA PHE A 646 -15.64 -7.31 15.59
C PHE A 646 -17.11 -7.73 15.63
N THR A 647 -17.88 -7.34 14.61
CA THR A 647 -19.28 -7.79 14.47
C THR A 647 -19.34 -9.31 14.34
N MET A 648 -18.45 -9.92 13.56
CA MET A 648 -18.40 -11.38 13.45
C MET A 648 -18.06 -12.07 14.79
N HIS A 649 -17.14 -11.49 15.57
CA HIS A 649 -16.84 -11.99 16.91
C HIS A 649 -18.10 -11.97 17.78
N HIS A 650 -18.82 -10.85 17.79
CA HIS A 650 -20.01 -10.66 18.60
C HIS A 650 -21.14 -11.63 18.24
N GLU A 651 -21.39 -11.83 16.95
CA GLU A 651 -22.38 -12.80 16.47
C GLU A 651 -22.01 -14.24 16.88
N ALA A 652 -20.73 -14.60 16.73
CA ALA A 652 -20.23 -15.89 17.21
C ALA A 652 -20.38 -16.04 18.73
N TRP A 653 -20.15 -14.96 19.49
CA TRP A 653 -20.28 -14.94 20.94
C TRP A 653 -21.74 -15.14 21.39
N ARG A 654 -22.67 -14.37 20.81
CA ARG A 654 -24.13 -14.50 21.06
C ARG A 654 -24.63 -15.91 20.78
N PHE A 655 -24.15 -16.52 19.69
CA PHE A 655 -24.50 -17.91 19.38
C PHE A 655 -24.02 -18.86 20.47
N LEU A 656 -22.77 -18.72 20.94
CA LEU A 656 -22.23 -19.56 22.00
C LEU A 656 -22.95 -19.37 23.35
N GLU A 657 -23.38 -18.15 23.70
CA GLU A 657 -24.17 -17.88 24.90
C GLU A 657 -25.48 -18.66 24.89
N ARG A 658 -26.26 -18.56 23.80
CA ARG A 658 -27.50 -19.32 23.60
C ARG A 658 -27.28 -20.82 23.61
N LEU A 659 -26.15 -21.26 23.06
CA LEU A 659 -25.76 -22.66 23.02
C LEU A 659 -25.47 -23.20 24.43
N SER A 660 -24.75 -22.42 25.24
CA SER A 660 -24.44 -22.73 26.64
C SER A 660 -25.71 -22.79 27.50
N GLU A 661 -26.63 -21.83 27.34
CA GLU A 661 -27.93 -21.83 28.00
C GLU A 661 -28.75 -23.07 27.65
N GLY A 662 -28.76 -23.48 26.38
CA GLY A 662 -29.40 -24.71 25.93
C GLY A 662 -28.83 -25.95 26.62
N TYR A 663 -27.51 -26.05 26.77
CA TYR A 663 -26.87 -27.20 27.43
C TYR A 663 -27.15 -27.26 28.93
N ALA A 664 -27.23 -26.11 29.60
CA ALA A 664 -27.56 -26.06 31.03
C ALA A 664 -28.93 -26.71 31.32
N GLY A 665 -29.87 -26.65 30.37
CA GLY A 665 -31.17 -27.31 30.47
C GLY A 665 -31.12 -28.85 30.41
N ILE A 666 -30.09 -29.44 29.80
CA ILE A 666 -29.92 -30.90 29.66
C ILE A 666 -28.96 -31.47 30.70
N LEU A 667 -27.83 -30.79 30.91
CA LEU A 667 -26.71 -31.28 31.72
C LEU A 667 -26.75 -30.78 33.18
N GLY A 668 -27.68 -29.88 33.52
CA GLY A 668 -27.79 -29.22 34.82
C GLY A 668 -26.90 -27.96 34.92
N ALA A 669 -27.27 -27.03 35.81
CA ALA A 669 -26.52 -25.81 36.04
C ALA A 669 -25.12 -26.13 36.61
N GLY A 670 -24.05 -25.76 35.90
CA GLY A 670 -22.66 -25.86 36.37
C GLY A 670 -21.67 -26.66 35.51
N VAL A 671 -22.06 -27.22 34.35
CA VAL A 671 -21.15 -28.00 33.48
C VAL A 671 -20.20 -27.15 32.64
N LEU A 672 -20.61 -25.94 32.26
CA LEU A 672 -19.74 -24.88 31.76
C LEU A 672 -19.76 -23.78 32.82
N SER A 673 -18.63 -23.32 33.34
CA SER A 673 -18.68 -22.22 34.31
C SER A 673 -19.11 -20.93 33.60
N ASN A 674 -19.78 -20.03 34.31
CA ASN A 674 -20.18 -18.71 33.80
C ASN A 674 -18.98 -17.76 33.53
N LYS A 675 -17.75 -18.30 33.41
CA LYS A 675 -16.56 -17.51 33.12
C LYS A 675 -16.46 -17.25 31.61
N PRO A 676 -16.22 -15.99 31.19
CA PRO A 676 -16.06 -15.65 29.77
C PRO A 676 -15.01 -16.50 29.04
N ASP A 677 -13.96 -16.94 29.74
CA ASP A 677 -12.87 -17.73 29.18
C ASP A 677 -13.25 -19.19 28.83
N GLU A 678 -14.39 -19.67 29.32
CA GLU A 678 -14.83 -21.06 29.12
C GLU A 678 -15.90 -21.20 28.02
N LEU A 679 -16.57 -20.10 27.66
CA LEU A 679 -17.60 -20.09 26.62
C LEU A 679 -17.14 -20.63 25.25
N PRO A 680 -15.91 -20.36 24.78
CA PRO A 680 -15.40 -20.94 23.53
C PRO A 680 -15.39 -22.47 23.49
N PHE A 681 -15.37 -23.14 24.65
CA PHE A 681 -15.44 -24.61 24.72
C PHE A 681 -16.84 -25.17 24.54
N ALA A 682 -17.89 -24.34 24.59
CA ALA A 682 -19.28 -24.77 24.38
C ALA A 682 -19.48 -25.41 22.99
N ALA A 683 -18.80 -24.89 21.95
CA ALA A 683 -18.87 -25.48 20.61
C ALA A 683 -18.23 -26.89 20.52
N GLY A 684 -17.27 -27.19 21.41
CA GLY A 684 -16.59 -28.48 21.45
C GLY A 684 -17.37 -29.59 22.16
N LEU A 685 -18.33 -29.22 23.01
CA LEU A 685 -19.04 -30.16 23.86
C LEU A 685 -19.92 -31.15 23.07
N PRO A 686 -20.72 -30.74 22.06
CA PRO A 686 -21.46 -31.68 21.21
C PRO A 686 -20.54 -32.62 20.46
N LEU A 687 -19.41 -32.12 19.96
CA LEU A 687 -18.45 -32.91 19.21
C LEU A 687 -17.83 -33.99 20.11
N ALA A 688 -17.53 -33.64 21.37
CA ALA A 688 -17.02 -34.58 22.37
C ALA A 688 -18.04 -35.69 22.70
N VAL A 689 -19.28 -35.31 23.04
CA VAL A 689 -20.32 -36.27 23.44
C VAL A 689 -20.73 -37.20 22.30
N ALA A 690 -20.80 -36.66 21.07
CA ALA A 690 -21.05 -37.46 19.87
C ALA A 690 -19.92 -38.46 19.55
N ALA A 691 -18.70 -38.21 20.03
CA ALA A 691 -17.56 -39.11 19.91
C ALA A 691 -17.38 -40.04 21.14
N GLY A 692 -18.33 -40.05 22.08
CA GLY A 692 -18.26 -40.87 23.31
C GLY A 692 -17.28 -40.34 24.35
N GLN A 693 -17.11 -39.02 24.44
CA GLN A 693 -16.26 -38.34 25.44
C GLN A 693 -17.10 -37.38 26.30
N MET A 694 -16.81 -37.31 27.61
CA MET A 694 -17.54 -36.44 28.55
C MET A 694 -17.20 -34.96 28.42
N SER A 695 -16.01 -34.62 27.93
CA SER A 695 -15.56 -33.24 27.88
C SER A 695 -14.60 -33.00 26.71
N PRO A 696 -14.49 -31.75 26.23
CA PRO A 696 -13.43 -31.34 25.32
C PRO A 696 -12.00 -31.61 25.83
N GLN A 697 -11.85 -31.92 27.12
CA GLN A 697 -10.59 -32.15 27.81
C GLN A 697 -10.25 -33.65 27.99
N GLY A 698 -11.16 -34.55 27.60
CA GLY A 698 -10.90 -36.00 27.48
C GLY A 698 -10.84 -36.78 28.78
N ASP A 699 -11.49 -36.29 29.85
CA ASP A 699 -11.29 -36.82 31.21
C ASP A 699 -12.01 -38.16 31.47
N LYS A 700 -13.11 -38.48 30.74
CA LYS A 700 -13.88 -39.75 30.86
C LYS A 700 -14.53 -40.16 29.53
N LYS A 701 -14.50 -41.47 29.21
CA LYS A 701 -15.27 -42.07 28.11
C LYS A 701 -16.72 -42.33 28.53
N THR A 702 -17.66 -42.08 27.64
CA THR A 702 -19.11 -42.34 27.81
C THR A 702 -19.70 -42.97 26.56
N GLU A 703 -20.94 -43.42 26.65
CA GLU A 703 -21.69 -43.82 25.45
C GLU A 703 -21.83 -42.62 24.50
N PRO A 704 -21.57 -42.79 23.19
CA PRO A 704 -21.81 -41.76 22.20
C PRO A 704 -23.27 -41.32 22.21
N SER A 705 -23.51 -40.00 22.23
CA SER A 705 -24.87 -39.45 22.20
C SER A 705 -24.98 -38.22 21.31
N ASP A 706 -26.08 -38.18 20.55
CA ASP A 706 -26.37 -37.11 19.59
C ASP A 706 -27.21 -35.99 20.19
N ALA A 707 -27.65 -36.14 21.45
CA ALA A 707 -28.59 -35.22 22.09
C ALA A 707 -28.11 -33.76 22.04
N LEU A 708 -26.82 -33.53 22.30
CA LEU A 708 -26.24 -32.18 22.25
C LEU A 708 -26.03 -31.67 20.82
N LEU A 709 -25.79 -32.53 19.84
CA LEU A 709 -25.72 -32.14 18.42
C LEU A 709 -27.09 -31.74 17.88
N VAL A 710 -28.14 -32.49 18.22
CA VAL A 710 -29.52 -32.17 17.86
C VAL A 710 -29.95 -30.85 18.50
N LEU A 711 -29.61 -30.63 19.77
CA LEU A 711 -29.86 -29.35 20.42
C LEU A 711 -29.11 -28.20 19.74
N ALA A 712 -27.81 -28.38 19.45
CA ALA A 712 -27.01 -27.38 18.76
C ALA A 712 -27.61 -27.02 17.39
N ALA A 713 -28.10 -28.01 16.63
CA ALA A 713 -28.82 -27.80 15.38
C ALA A 713 -30.09 -26.97 15.58
N GLY A 714 -30.87 -27.25 16.64
CA GLY A 714 -32.07 -26.50 17.00
C GLY A 714 -31.78 -25.04 17.36
N VAL A 715 -30.75 -24.79 18.19
CA VAL A 715 -30.31 -23.44 18.56
C VAL A 715 -29.84 -22.66 17.34
N LEU A 716 -29.00 -23.27 16.50
CA LEU A 716 -28.50 -22.62 15.29
C LEU A 716 -29.61 -22.33 14.28
N ARG A 717 -30.58 -23.25 14.12
CA ARG A 717 -31.75 -23.04 13.27
C ARG A 717 -32.54 -21.81 13.72
N LYS A 718 -32.85 -21.71 15.02
CA LYS A 718 -33.57 -20.57 15.59
C LYS A 718 -32.76 -19.28 15.43
N PHE A 719 -31.46 -19.33 15.69
CA PHE A 719 -30.55 -18.20 15.51
C PHE A 719 -30.61 -17.64 14.08
N LEU A 720 -30.49 -18.50 13.06
CA LEU A 720 -30.55 -18.08 11.66
C LEU A 720 -31.96 -17.62 11.23
N GLN A 721 -33.03 -18.24 11.74
CA GLN A 721 -34.42 -17.84 11.45
C GLN A 721 -34.79 -16.46 12.01
N GLU A 722 -34.15 -16.04 13.09
CA GLU A 722 -34.27 -14.68 13.65
C GLU A 722 -33.52 -13.62 12.84
N GLY A 723 -32.93 -13.99 11.69
CA GLY A 723 -32.20 -13.09 10.81
C GLY A 723 -30.75 -12.86 11.21
N GLN A 724 -30.24 -13.58 12.22
CA GLN A 724 -28.83 -13.54 12.59
C GLN A 724 -27.97 -14.27 11.55
N GLY A 725 -26.69 -13.92 11.46
CA GLY A 725 -25.74 -14.55 10.52
C GLY A 725 -25.52 -13.84 9.17
N ARG A 726 -26.14 -12.67 9.00
CA ARG A 726 -25.88 -11.70 7.91
C ARG A 726 -25.64 -10.28 8.41
N ALA A 727 -25.35 -10.12 9.70
CA ALA A 727 -25.16 -8.84 10.37
C ALA A 727 -23.99 -8.05 9.80
N VAL A 728 -22.90 -8.71 9.37
CA VAL A 728 -21.75 -8.06 8.73
C VAL A 728 -22.17 -7.49 7.38
N LYS A 729 -22.85 -8.28 6.53
CA LYS A 729 -23.38 -7.82 5.25
C LYS A 729 -24.38 -6.67 5.39
N GLU A 730 -25.33 -6.79 6.32
CA GLU A 730 -26.31 -5.73 6.58
C GLU A 730 -25.63 -4.44 7.04
N ALA A 731 -24.64 -4.53 7.94
CA ALA A 731 -23.88 -3.37 8.39
C ALA A 731 -23.06 -2.71 7.27
N MET A 732 -22.54 -3.48 6.30
CA MET A 732 -21.78 -2.93 5.17
C MET A 732 -22.65 -2.09 4.22
N THR A 733 -23.92 -2.47 4.03
CA THR A 733 -24.85 -1.79 3.10
C THR A 733 -25.63 -0.65 3.74
N LYS A 734 -25.78 -0.66 5.07
CA LYS A 734 -26.51 0.37 5.82
C LYS A 734 -25.85 1.75 5.69
N THR A 735 -26.62 2.75 5.26
CA THR A 735 -26.24 4.17 5.37
C THR A 735 -26.52 4.64 6.79
N LEU A 736 -25.54 5.32 7.39
CA LEU A 736 -25.64 5.81 8.76
C LEU A 736 -25.68 7.33 8.79
N GLN A 737 -26.28 7.83 9.86
CA GLN A 737 -26.37 9.24 10.22
C GLN A 737 -25.62 9.50 11.53
N GLN A 738 -25.29 10.77 11.80
CA GLN A 738 -24.56 11.13 13.02
C GLN A 738 -25.28 10.69 14.30
N ARG A 739 -26.62 10.73 14.31
CA ARG A 739 -27.45 10.26 15.43
C ARG A 739 -27.23 8.79 15.80
N ASP A 740 -26.83 7.97 14.82
CA ASP A 740 -26.64 6.53 15.01
C ASP A 740 -25.36 6.23 15.82
N VAL A 741 -24.51 7.24 16.07
CA VAL A 741 -23.26 7.11 16.83
C VAL A 741 -23.17 8.07 18.03
N GLU A 742 -24.23 8.80 18.38
CA GLU A 742 -24.25 9.76 19.51
C GLU A 742 -23.93 9.12 20.86
N GLY A 743 -24.26 7.84 21.04
CA GLY A 743 -23.94 7.08 22.26
C GLY A 743 -22.46 6.71 22.41
N LEU A 744 -21.62 6.98 21.42
CA LEU A 744 -20.23 6.54 21.40
C LEU A 744 -19.35 7.33 22.37
N LYS A 745 -18.80 6.64 23.37
CA LYS A 745 -17.84 7.22 24.34
C LYS A 745 -16.39 7.00 23.90
N TYR A 746 -15.58 8.05 23.81
CA TYR A 746 -14.14 7.98 23.55
C TYR A 746 -13.37 9.13 24.24
N VAL A 747 -12.05 8.96 24.37
CA VAL A 747 -11.21 9.73 25.33
C VAL A 747 -10.81 11.12 24.81
N SER A 748 -10.75 11.34 23.49
CA SER A 748 -10.12 12.53 22.93
C SER A 748 -11.12 13.65 22.64
N LYS A 749 -11.09 14.72 23.44
CA LYS A 749 -11.86 15.96 23.19
C LYS A 749 -11.17 16.90 22.19
N ASP A 750 -9.84 16.87 22.15
CA ASP A 750 -9.00 17.65 21.24
C ASP A 750 -7.79 16.81 20.75
N PRO A 751 -7.97 15.96 19.72
CA PRO A 751 -6.89 15.13 19.21
C PRO A 751 -5.77 15.94 18.55
N TRP A 752 -6.05 17.16 18.08
CA TRP A 752 -5.12 18.01 17.34
C TRP A 752 -4.37 19.03 18.21
N GLY A 753 -4.73 19.13 19.50
CA GLY A 753 -4.16 20.12 20.40
C GLY A 753 -4.43 21.55 19.91
N VAL A 754 -5.62 21.78 19.35
CA VAL A 754 -6.06 23.10 18.85
C VAL A 754 -6.50 23.99 20.01
N GLU A 755 -7.07 23.44 21.08
CA GLU A 755 -7.49 24.22 22.27
C GLU A 755 -6.30 24.82 23.06
N LYS A 756 -5.08 24.41 22.73
CA LYS A 756 -3.84 24.92 23.33
C LYS A 756 -3.21 26.09 22.56
N LEU A 757 -3.77 26.44 21.41
CA LEU A 757 -3.39 27.60 20.60
C LEU A 757 -4.07 28.85 21.16
#